data_AF-A0A6B3ALX2-F1
#
_entry.id   AF-A0A6B3ALX2-F1
#
_cell.length_a   1.000
_cell.length_b   1.000
_cell.length_c   1.000
_cell.angle_alpha   90.00
_cell.angle_beta   90.00
_cell.angle_gamma   90.00
#
_symmetry.space_group_name_H-M   'P 1'
#
loop_
_entity.id
_entity.type
_entity.pdbx_description
1 polymer ?
#
loop_
_entity_poly.entity_id
_entity_poly.type
_entity_poly.pdbx_seq_one_letter_code
_entity_poly.pdbx_strand_id
1 'polypeptide(L)'
;MDLRKIRLPARARGGGRRRRWAAATAAVVVLAGAGTWTAVASEDPPAEVVREDRALTTGDGVRIDTSYFTSGPEGRRPAVLLGHGFGGSKEDVRQQAEDLARDGYAVLTWSARGFGKSTGKIGLNDPEGEVADVSRLLDWLAGRPEIQLDKDGDPRVGMAGGSYGGAIALLAAGHDDRVDAIAPAITYFDLADALFPGGVFKKLWAGIFVNSGGGCDRFEPALCAMYERVAESGVPDAEARALLQERSPSAVADRIDVPALLVQGQSDSLFPLGHADAAARAIRANGAPVEVDWIAGGHDGGDPETDRVQRRVRAWFDRHLKGDRNADTGPAFRVSRTGGVDSTDGRATLRGASADRYPGLSSGPETVRLTGFQQRFENPAGANPPAVSALPGLSGAGGGLSQLSSLGVGVSLDFPGQHARFQSEPLDRDLRITGSPQITARVTSTSDDAVLFGKLYDVGPDGRQQVLPSQLVTPLRVENAKAGQDVTLTLPAVDHEVRKGHRLRLVVASTDLGYASPAAPATYTVDIEGHLTVPTAPAVTTAAAPLPAWVWWLPLAGAVAALVLLLTGRRRTTAPAADPERAGLPLEITGLSKRYARSADRYAVRDLSFRVERGQVLGLLGPNGAGKTTTLRMLMGLITPDEGEIRVFGHAVRPGAPVLSRVGAFVEGAGFLPHLSGRENLELYWRATGRPAEDAHLDEALRIAGLGDALSRAVRTYSQGMRQRLAIAQAMLGLPDLLILDEPTNGLDPPQIREMRDVMIRYAAEGRTVIVSSHLLAEVEQSCTHLVVMDRGRLVQAGPVHEIVGTGDTLLVGTGIPVDEPLAEKVAALPGVASAVRADDGLLVRLDADGTAARLVADLVRLDVPVESVGPHRRLEDAFLTLIGGSA
;
A
#
# COMPACT_ATOMS: atom_id res chain seq x y z
N MET A 1 64.91 12.07 11.45
CA MET A 1 65.15 11.02 12.46
C MET A 1 63.93 10.12 12.46
N ASP A 2 63.95 9.09 11.61
CA ASP A 2 64.43 7.74 11.91
C ASP A 2 63.30 6.88 12.52
N LEU A 3 62.59 6.19 11.61
CA LEU A 3 61.56 5.21 11.88
C LEU A 3 62.24 3.85 12.04
N ARG A 4 62.38 3.34 13.28
CA ARG A 4 62.50 1.90 13.53
C ARG A 4 62.38 1.53 15.02
N LYS A 5 61.60 0.46 15.23
CA LYS A 5 61.53 -0.47 16.37
C LYS A 5 60.39 -0.25 17.37
N ILE A 6 59.29 -0.98 17.15
CA ILE A 6 58.59 -1.69 18.23
C ILE A 6 58.26 -3.11 17.72
N ARG A 7 58.88 -4.11 18.36
CA ARG A 7 58.53 -5.55 18.24
C ARG A 7 57.27 -5.80 19.08
N LEU A 8 56.24 -6.44 18.50
CA LEU A 8 55.10 -7.02 19.22
C LEU A 8 55.41 -8.46 19.68
N PRO A 9 55.02 -8.88 20.89
CA PRO A 9 55.19 -10.25 21.35
C PRO A 9 54.06 -11.19 20.87
N ALA A 10 54.35 -12.49 20.95
CA ALA A 10 53.57 -13.60 20.42
C ALA A 10 52.13 -13.70 20.96
N ARG A 11 51.19 -13.98 20.05
CA ARG A 11 49.77 -14.26 20.35
C ARG A 11 49.60 -15.64 20.98
N ALA A 12 49.11 -15.67 22.21
CA ALA A 12 48.51 -16.84 22.83
C ALA A 12 47.24 -17.27 22.03
N ARG A 13 47.18 -18.55 21.69
CA ARG A 13 46.00 -19.24 21.14
C ARG A 13 45.00 -19.47 22.28
N GLY A 14 43.84 -18.81 22.23
CA GLY A 14 42.74 -19.08 23.15
C GLY A 14 41.77 -17.90 23.25
N GLY A 15 40.78 -17.82 22.37
CA GLY A 15 39.83 -16.69 22.42
C GLY A 15 38.70 -16.70 21.39
N GLY A 16 38.23 -17.87 20.94
CA GLY A 16 37.11 -17.95 19.99
C GLY A 16 35.75 -17.62 20.60
N ARG A 17 35.53 -17.97 21.88
CA ARG A 17 34.24 -17.74 22.56
C ARG A 17 34.05 -16.30 23.03
N ARG A 18 35.08 -15.66 23.63
CA ARG A 18 34.96 -14.29 24.17
C ARG A 18 34.70 -13.22 23.10
N ARG A 19 35.19 -13.43 21.87
CA ARG A 19 34.97 -12.49 20.75
C ARG A 19 33.56 -12.53 20.16
N ARG A 20 32.88 -13.69 20.22
CA ARG A 20 31.48 -13.84 19.78
C ARG A 20 30.52 -13.19 20.76
N TRP A 21 30.78 -13.30 22.06
CA TRP A 21 30.01 -12.60 23.08
C TRP A 21 30.21 -11.08 23.01
N ALA A 22 31.44 -10.60 22.84
CA ALA A 22 31.70 -9.17 22.69
C ALA A 22 31.01 -8.54 21.46
N ALA A 23 30.94 -9.27 20.34
CA ALA A 23 30.23 -8.81 19.14
C ALA A 23 28.70 -8.85 19.30
N ALA A 24 28.16 -9.85 20.00
CA ALA A 24 26.74 -9.91 20.34
C ALA A 24 26.34 -8.80 21.32
N THR A 25 27.17 -8.52 22.33
CA THR A 25 26.96 -7.41 23.26
C THR A 25 27.08 -6.07 22.55
N ALA A 26 28.03 -5.88 21.63
CA ALA A 26 28.13 -4.66 20.83
C ALA A 26 26.93 -4.46 19.90
N ALA A 27 26.40 -5.53 19.29
CA ALA A 27 25.18 -5.47 18.47
C ALA A 27 23.94 -5.15 19.33
N VAL A 28 23.84 -5.71 20.53
CA VAL A 28 22.76 -5.37 21.48
C VAL A 28 22.90 -3.93 22.00
N VAL A 29 24.11 -3.44 22.23
CA VAL A 29 24.35 -2.04 22.66
C VAL A 29 24.09 -1.05 21.52
N VAL A 30 24.33 -1.44 20.25
CA VAL A 30 23.98 -0.60 19.08
C VAL A 30 22.48 -0.65 18.80
N LEU A 31 21.82 -1.80 18.97
CA LEU A 31 20.36 -1.92 18.84
C LEU A 31 19.61 -1.24 20.00
N ALA A 32 20.15 -1.33 21.22
CA ALA A 32 19.65 -0.59 22.36
C ALA A 32 19.95 0.91 22.19
N GLY A 33 21.16 1.30 21.79
CA GLY A 33 21.56 2.69 21.60
C GLY A 33 20.86 3.41 20.44
N ALA A 34 20.49 2.69 19.37
CA ALA A 34 19.65 3.21 18.29
C ALA A 34 18.15 3.20 18.66
N GLY A 35 17.72 2.25 19.49
CA GLY A 35 16.35 2.18 20.01
C GLY A 35 16.05 3.15 21.16
N THR A 36 17.07 3.61 21.89
CA THR A 36 16.91 4.53 23.03
C THR A 36 17.15 6.00 22.69
N TRP A 37 17.70 6.35 21.51
CA TRP A 37 17.87 7.77 21.14
C TRP A 37 16.55 8.42 20.69
N THR A 38 15.53 7.64 20.33
CA THR A 38 14.21 8.17 19.96
C THR A 38 13.15 8.08 21.06
N ALA A 39 13.53 7.72 22.28
CA ALA A 39 12.58 7.45 23.37
C ALA A 39 12.99 8.04 24.73
N VAL A 40 13.66 9.20 24.72
CA VAL A 40 13.81 10.03 25.93
C VAL A 40 13.56 11.49 25.56
N ALA A 41 12.34 11.79 25.15
CA ALA A 41 11.71 13.03 25.57
C ALA A 41 10.83 12.63 26.76
N SER A 42 11.15 13.14 27.94
CA SER A 42 10.27 13.07 29.11
C SER A 42 8.97 13.77 28.75
N GLU A 43 7.92 13.02 28.42
CA GLU A 43 6.56 13.54 28.44
C GLU A 43 6.17 13.65 29.91
N ASP A 44 6.32 14.84 30.48
CA ASP A 44 5.50 15.23 31.62
C ASP A 44 4.02 14.98 31.23
N PRO A 45 3.17 14.47 32.13
CA PRO A 45 1.75 14.31 31.84
C PRO A 45 1.19 15.66 31.36
N PRO A 46 0.35 15.68 30.31
CA PRO A 46 -0.17 16.93 29.76
C PRO A 46 -0.84 17.72 30.88
N ALA A 47 -0.52 19.02 30.96
CA ALA A 47 -1.07 19.90 31.97
C ALA A 47 -2.61 19.79 31.99
N GLU A 48 -3.17 19.63 33.18
CA GLU A 48 -4.61 19.49 33.35
C GLU A 48 -5.31 20.77 32.87
N VAL A 49 -6.36 20.64 32.07
CA VAL A 49 -7.14 21.76 31.54
C VAL A 49 -8.37 21.95 32.42
N VAL A 50 -8.52 23.13 32.97
CA VAL A 50 -9.71 23.54 33.74
C VAL A 50 -10.71 24.16 32.77
N ARG A 51 -11.95 23.65 32.81
CA ARG A 51 -13.10 24.14 32.02
C ARG A 51 -14.15 24.74 32.94
N GLU A 52 -14.58 25.96 32.65
CA GLU A 52 -15.70 26.64 33.32
C GLU A 52 -16.83 26.93 32.31
N ASP A 53 -17.99 26.31 32.50
CA ASP A 53 -19.19 26.59 31.71
C ASP A 53 -19.99 27.74 32.32
N ARG A 54 -20.38 28.72 31.49
CA ARG A 54 -21.17 29.86 31.94
C ARG A 54 -22.13 30.35 30.86
N ALA A 55 -23.27 30.87 31.29
CA ALA A 55 -24.16 31.61 30.42
C ALA A 55 -24.02 33.11 30.69
N LEU A 56 -23.68 33.90 29.66
CA LEU A 56 -23.54 35.35 29.72
C LEU A 56 -24.78 36.01 29.14
N THR A 57 -25.36 36.98 29.85
CA THR A 57 -26.56 37.69 29.38
C THR A 57 -26.14 38.99 28.71
N THR A 58 -26.64 39.22 27.51
CA THR A 58 -26.40 40.43 26.70
C THR A 58 -27.32 41.57 27.15
N GLY A 59 -27.04 42.80 26.70
CA GLY A 59 -27.84 43.98 27.06
C GLY A 59 -29.31 43.91 26.60
N ASP A 60 -29.59 43.15 25.55
CA ASP A 60 -30.92 42.87 25.01
C ASP A 60 -31.57 41.60 25.61
N GLY A 61 -30.98 41.00 26.65
CA GLY A 61 -31.55 39.88 27.40
C GLY A 61 -31.33 38.50 26.76
N VAL A 62 -30.53 38.41 25.70
CA VAL A 62 -30.11 37.14 25.10
C VAL A 62 -29.07 36.46 26.00
N ARG A 63 -29.21 35.16 26.22
CA ARG A 63 -28.26 34.35 26.97
C ARG A 63 -27.35 33.61 26.00
N ILE A 64 -26.05 33.86 26.10
CA ILE A 64 -24.99 33.23 25.31
C ILE A 64 -24.31 32.15 26.15
N ASP A 65 -24.36 30.91 25.67
CA ASP A 65 -23.71 29.76 26.29
C ASP A 65 -22.21 29.74 25.95
N THR A 66 -21.37 29.79 26.98
CA THR A 66 -19.90 29.93 26.87
C THR A 66 -19.16 28.86 27.66
N SER A 67 -17.95 28.54 27.23
CA SER A 67 -17.00 27.68 27.95
C SER A 67 -15.64 28.36 27.99
N TYR A 68 -15.06 28.48 29.17
CA TYR A 68 -13.75 29.09 29.41
C TYR A 68 -12.73 28.03 29.80
N PHE A 69 -11.55 28.03 29.17
CA PHE A 69 -10.52 27.01 29.33
C PHE A 69 -9.18 27.64 29.73
N THR A 70 -8.52 27.04 30.72
CA THR A 70 -7.17 27.44 31.18
C THR A 70 -6.35 26.20 31.56
N SER A 71 -5.02 26.31 31.61
CA SER A 71 -4.12 25.23 32.06
C SER A 71 -2.81 25.77 32.63
N GLY A 72 -2.12 24.98 33.45
CA GLY A 72 -0.82 25.35 34.02
C GLY A 72 -0.88 26.35 35.18
N PRO A 73 0.27 26.84 35.67
CA PRO A 73 0.35 27.69 36.86
C PRO A 73 -0.38 29.04 36.71
N GLU A 74 -0.76 29.64 37.83
CA GLU A 74 -1.41 30.96 37.89
C GLU A 74 -0.51 32.05 37.27
N GLY A 75 -1.06 32.83 36.35
CA GLY A 75 -0.35 33.88 35.62
C GLY A 75 -1.23 34.53 34.55
N ARG A 76 -0.93 35.78 34.21
CA ARG A 76 -1.58 36.50 33.11
C ARG A 76 -1.19 35.88 31.78
N ARG A 77 -2.18 35.65 30.92
CA ARG A 77 -1.99 35.02 29.61
C ARG A 77 -2.83 35.68 28.52
N PRO A 78 -2.38 35.67 27.25
CA PRO A 78 -3.21 36.10 26.14
C PRO A 78 -4.44 35.21 25.99
N ALA A 79 -5.51 35.78 25.45
CA ALA A 79 -6.77 35.10 25.22
C ALA A 79 -6.94 34.66 23.75
N VAL A 80 -7.72 33.60 23.52
CA VAL A 80 -8.22 33.24 22.19
C VAL A 80 -9.71 33.01 22.24
N LEU A 81 -10.47 33.63 21.34
CA LEU A 81 -11.88 33.33 21.12
C LEU A 81 -12.02 32.35 19.96
N LEU A 82 -12.78 31.27 20.17
CA LEU A 82 -13.09 30.31 19.11
C LEU A 82 -14.57 30.31 18.75
N GLY A 83 -14.87 30.73 17.53
CA GLY A 83 -16.20 30.70 16.94
C GLY A 83 -16.50 29.36 16.27
N HIS A 84 -17.71 28.85 16.45
CA HIS A 84 -18.14 27.60 15.82
C HIS A 84 -18.63 27.81 14.37
N GLY A 85 -18.60 26.74 13.57
CA GLY A 85 -19.19 26.73 12.23
C GLY A 85 -20.72 26.76 12.25
N PHE A 86 -21.35 27.10 11.13
CA PHE A 86 -22.82 27.18 11.06
C PHE A 86 -23.49 25.85 11.39
N GLY A 87 -24.59 25.88 12.16
CA GLY A 87 -25.26 24.66 12.64
C GLY A 87 -24.57 23.97 13.83
N GLY A 88 -23.37 24.41 14.19
CA GLY A 88 -22.58 23.89 15.30
C GLY A 88 -22.86 24.56 16.65
N SER A 89 -21.94 24.35 17.58
CA SER A 89 -21.95 24.95 18.92
C SER A 89 -20.54 25.09 19.50
N LYS A 90 -20.44 25.67 20.69
CA LYS A 90 -19.18 25.78 21.45
C LYS A 90 -18.44 24.45 21.67
N GLU A 91 -19.13 23.31 21.60
CA GLU A 91 -18.51 21.99 21.79
C GLU A 91 -17.68 21.55 20.57
N ASP A 92 -17.98 22.04 19.37
CA ASP A 92 -17.29 21.61 18.14
C ASP A 92 -15.83 22.09 18.10
N VAL A 93 -15.57 23.21 18.77
CA VAL A 93 -14.22 23.81 18.91
C VAL A 93 -13.54 23.45 20.23
N ARG A 94 -14.15 22.57 21.04
CA ARG A 94 -13.65 22.21 22.38
C ARG A 94 -12.23 21.64 22.34
N GLN A 95 -11.96 20.70 21.44
CA GLN A 95 -10.63 20.06 21.37
C GLN A 95 -9.54 21.09 21.07
N GLN A 96 -9.79 21.98 20.10
CA GLN A 96 -8.90 23.10 19.79
C GLN A 96 -8.72 24.03 21.00
N ALA A 97 -9.78 24.27 21.77
CA ALA A 97 -9.71 25.09 22.97
C ALA A 97 -8.83 24.47 24.07
N GLU A 98 -9.00 23.17 24.31
CA GLU A 98 -8.15 22.44 25.27
C GLU A 98 -6.67 22.45 24.82
N ASP A 99 -6.41 22.27 23.53
CA ASP A 99 -5.06 22.26 22.99
C ASP A 99 -4.37 23.62 23.11
N LEU A 100 -5.07 24.72 22.81
CA LEU A 100 -4.57 26.07 23.03
C LEU A 100 -4.42 26.40 24.53
N ALA A 101 -5.32 25.92 25.37
CA ALA A 101 -5.20 26.10 26.82
C ALA A 101 -3.94 25.41 27.38
N ARG A 102 -3.64 24.17 26.94
CA ARG A 102 -2.39 23.46 27.26
C ARG A 102 -1.15 24.22 26.79
N ASP A 103 -1.29 25.03 25.75
CA ASP A 103 -0.24 25.88 25.21
C ASP A 103 -0.10 27.23 25.94
N GLY A 104 -0.83 27.41 27.04
CA GLY A 104 -0.73 28.61 27.88
C GLY A 104 -1.68 29.74 27.51
N TYR A 105 -2.64 29.53 26.61
CA TYR A 105 -3.71 30.51 26.35
C TYR A 105 -4.85 30.40 27.36
N ALA A 106 -5.58 31.50 27.53
CA ALA A 106 -6.95 31.46 28.05
C ALA A 106 -7.90 31.37 26.87
N VAL A 107 -8.75 30.35 26.79
CA VAL A 107 -9.61 30.17 25.62
C VAL A 107 -11.07 30.34 26.00
N LEU A 108 -11.80 31.15 25.24
CA LEU A 108 -13.24 31.32 25.38
C LEU A 108 -13.93 30.80 24.12
N THR A 109 -14.83 29.85 24.29
CA THR A 109 -15.70 29.35 23.23
C THR A 109 -17.14 29.71 23.55
N TRP A 110 -17.97 29.95 22.54
CA TRP A 110 -19.38 30.26 22.74
C TRP A 110 -20.25 29.66 21.64
N SER A 111 -21.54 29.45 21.95
CA SER A 111 -22.55 29.17 20.94
C SER A 111 -23.20 30.50 20.56
N ALA A 112 -23.20 30.85 19.28
CA ALA A 112 -23.82 32.07 18.78
C ALA A 112 -25.35 32.06 18.96
N ARG A 113 -26.00 33.20 18.75
CA ARG A 113 -27.45 33.37 18.96
C ARG A 113 -28.23 32.31 18.18
N GLY A 114 -29.20 31.68 18.84
CA GLY A 114 -30.03 30.63 18.23
C GLY A 114 -29.38 29.24 18.12
N PHE A 115 -28.08 29.09 18.42
CA PHE A 115 -27.37 27.81 18.40
C PHE A 115 -27.11 27.24 19.80
N GLY A 116 -26.91 25.92 19.88
CA GLY A 116 -26.61 25.22 21.13
C GLY A 116 -27.64 25.52 22.22
N LYS A 117 -27.16 25.98 23.39
CA LYS A 117 -28.00 26.42 24.51
C LYS A 117 -28.21 27.93 24.56
N SER A 118 -27.70 28.68 23.58
CA SER A 118 -27.90 30.12 23.49
C SER A 118 -29.32 30.45 23.05
N THR A 119 -29.88 31.53 23.60
CA THR A 119 -31.21 32.03 23.20
C THR A 119 -31.07 32.98 22.00
N GLY A 120 -32.17 33.68 21.65
CA GLY A 120 -32.17 34.63 20.53
C GLY A 120 -32.45 33.98 19.17
N LYS A 121 -32.20 34.75 18.10
CA LYS A 121 -32.38 34.35 16.71
C LYS A 121 -31.05 34.45 15.96
N ILE A 122 -30.92 33.66 14.90
CA ILE A 122 -29.75 33.66 14.01
C ILE A 122 -29.82 34.92 13.14
N GLY A 123 -28.82 35.80 13.29
CA GLY A 123 -28.71 37.09 12.59
C GLY A 123 -27.72 37.10 11.42
N LEU A 124 -27.02 35.98 11.19
CA LEU A 124 -25.98 35.81 10.17
C LEU A 124 -24.77 36.71 10.34
N ASN A 125 -24.21 36.73 11.54
CA ASN A 125 -23.17 37.65 11.99
C ASN A 125 -23.62 39.12 11.95
N ASP A 126 -24.83 39.37 12.47
CA ASP A 126 -25.36 40.71 12.65
C ASP A 126 -24.39 41.61 13.43
N PRO A 127 -23.99 42.77 12.88
CA PRO A 127 -23.25 43.80 13.62
C PRO A 127 -23.90 44.17 14.97
N GLU A 128 -25.23 44.29 15.02
CA GLU A 128 -25.95 44.68 16.24
C GLU A 128 -26.25 43.49 17.17
N GLY A 129 -26.16 42.26 16.64
CA GLY A 129 -26.41 41.02 17.34
C GLY A 129 -25.13 40.28 17.72
N GLU A 130 -24.71 39.35 16.87
CA GLU A 130 -23.63 38.41 17.17
C GLU A 130 -22.24 39.07 17.23
N VAL A 131 -21.99 40.13 16.45
CA VAL A 131 -20.73 40.89 16.56
C VAL A 131 -20.70 41.67 17.87
N ALA A 132 -21.80 42.35 18.22
CA ALA A 132 -21.93 43.03 19.50
C ALA A 132 -21.81 42.06 20.70
N ASP A 133 -22.22 40.80 20.55
CA ASP A 133 -21.99 39.78 21.56
C ASP A 133 -20.51 39.49 21.75
N VAL A 134 -19.73 39.39 20.67
CA VAL A 134 -18.27 39.20 20.75
C VAL A 134 -17.63 40.35 21.53
N SER A 135 -17.98 41.61 21.27
CA SER A 135 -17.48 42.76 22.05
C SER A 135 -17.77 42.63 23.54
N ARG A 136 -18.93 42.07 23.93
CA ARG A 136 -19.27 41.79 25.33
C ARG A 136 -18.46 40.63 25.91
N LEU A 137 -18.15 39.61 25.10
CA LEU A 137 -17.24 38.53 25.50
C LEU A 137 -15.84 39.08 25.77
N LEU A 138 -15.38 40.04 24.96
CA LEU A 138 -14.12 40.77 25.19
C LEU A 138 -14.16 41.59 26.48
N ASP A 139 -15.26 42.30 26.77
CA ASP A 139 -15.45 43.00 28.05
C ASP A 139 -15.33 42.05 29.24
N TRP A 140 -15.96 40.88 29.13
CA TRP A 140 -15.89 39.85 30.17
C TRP A 140 -14.47 39.34 30.38
N LEU A 141 -13.74 39.07 29.30
CA LEU A 141 -12.32 38.66 29.36
C LEU A 141 -11.43 39.73 29.97
N ALA A 142 -11.64 41.00 29.62
CA ALA A 142 -10.86 42.12 30.15
C ALA A 142 -10.97 42.25 31.68
N GLY A 143 -12.09 41.79 32.26
CA GLY A 143 -12.33 41.78 33.70
C GLY A 143 -11.71 40.61 34.47
N ARG A 144 -11.09 39.64 33.78
CA ARG A 144 -10.51 38.44 34.40
C ARG A 144 -9.07 38.67 34.88
N PRO A 145 -8.72 38.34 36.13
CA PRO A 145 -7.36 38.58 36.66
C PRO A 145 -6.27 37.78 35.95
N GLU A 146 -6.62 36.64 35.36
CA GLU A 146 -5.73 35.75 34.61
C GLU A 146 -5.50 36.18 33.15
N ILE A 147 -6.18 37.22 32.65
CA ILE A 147 -6.02 37.69 31.28
C ILE A 147 -4.93 38.77 31.20
N GLN A 148 -4.08 38.66 30.19
CA GLN A 148 -3.11 39.68 29.82
C GLN A 148 -3.85 40.85 29.15
N LEU A 149 -3.62 42.04 29.64
CA LEU A 149 -4.17 43.28 29.08
C LEU A 149 -3.04 44.10 28.44
N ASP A 150 -3.31 44.71 27.30
CA ASP A 150 -2.40 45.67 26.67
C ASP A 150 -2.55 47.08 27.23
N LYS A 151 -3.78 47.43 27.60
CA LYS A 151 -4.17 48.62 28.36
C LYS A 151 -5.40 48.29 29.21
N ASP A 152 -5.77 49.16 30.13
CA ASP A 152 -6.93 48.94 30.99
C ASP A 152 -8.20 48.72 30.14
N GLY A 153 -8.87 47.58 30.33
CA GLY A 153 -10.06 47.19 29.58
C GLY A 153 -9.79 46.59 28.18
N ASP A 154 -8.53 46.41 27.80
CA ASP A 154 -8.13 45.89 26.49
C ASP A 154 -7.38 44.55 26.63
N PRO A 155 -8.07 43.41 26.47
CA PRO A 155 -7.47 42.10 26.59
C PRO A 155 -6.65 41.78 25.34
N ARG A 156 -5.42 41.31 25.53
CA ARG A 156 -4.61 40.79 24.43
C ARG A 156 -5.22 39.50 23.90
N VAL A 157 -5.80 39.54 22.69
CA VAL A 157 -6.73 38.52 22.24
C VAL A 157 -6.66 38.22 20.74
N GLY A 158 -6.64 36.94 20.40
CA GLY A 158 -6.84 36.48 19.02
C GLY A 158 -8.21 35.84 18.79
N MET A 159 -8.63 35.75 17.54
CA MET A 159 -9.87 35.05 17.15
C MET A 159 -9.63 34.03 16.05
N ALA A 160 -10.22 32.84 16.19
CA ALA A 160 -10.21 31.83 15.14
C ALA A 160 -11.56 31.12 15.04
N GLY A 161 -11.82 30.50 13.90
CA GLY A 161 -13.04 29.74 13.67
C GLY A 161 -13.17 29.32 12.21
N GLY A 162 -13.90 28.22 12.00
CA GLY A 162 -14.23 27.74 10.66
C GLY A 162 -15.60 28.26 10.20
N SER A 163 -15.80 28.46 8.90
CA SER A 163 -17.11 28.77 8.32
C SER A 163 -17.69 30.04 8.98
N TYR A 164 -18.88 29.96 9.56
CA TYR A 164 -19.50 31.03 10.33
C TYR A 164 -18.60 31.67 11.41
N GLY A 165 -17.81 30.84 12.11
CA GLY A 165 -16.85 31.28 13.12
C GLY A 165 -15.66 32.03 12.55
N GLY A 166 -15.34 31.82 11.27
CA GLY A 166 -14.31 32.59 10.57
C GLY A 166 -14.81 33.97 10.15
N ALA A 167 -16.07 34.07 9.72
CA ALA A 167 -16.68 35.33 9.31
C ALA A 167 -16.85 36.26 10.51
N ILE A 168 -17.30 35.73 11.66
CA ILE A 168 -17.38 36.53 12.89
C ILE A 168 -16.00 37.02 13.36
N ALA A 169 -14.92 36.25 13.15
CA ALA A 169 -13.57 36.71 13.49
C ALA A 169 -13.13 37.89 12.61
N LEU A 170 -13.43 37.87 11.31
CA LEU A 170 -13.18 38.99 10.39
C LEU A 170 -14.02 40.22 10.75
N LEU A 171 -15.31 40.02 11.04
CA LEU A 171 -16.21 41.12 11.43
C LEU A 171 -15.81 41.74 12.76
N ALA A 172 -15.52 40.93 13.77
CA ALA A 172 -15.06 41.42 15.08
C ALA A 172 -13.79 42.27 14.94
N ALA A 173 -12.82 41.84 14.12
CA ALA A 173 -11.62 42.62 13.84
C ALA A 173 -11.88 43.96 13.14
N GLY A 174 -12.97 44.10 12.36
CA GLY A 174 -13.35 45.37 11.72
C GLY A 174 -14.31 46.24 12.54
N HIS A 175 -14.79 45.74 13.68
CA HIS A 175 -15.74 46.42 14.57
C HIS A 175 -15.16 46.74 15.96
N ASP A 176 -14.15 45.99 16.41
CA ASP A 176 -13.58 46.10 17.75
C ASP A 176 -12.04 46.07 17.68
N ASP A 177 -11.42 47.24 17.89
CA ASP A 177 -9.97 47.46 17.80
C ASP A 177 -9.15 46.66 18.83
N ARG A 178 -9.80 45.94 19.76
CA ARG A 178 -9.15 45.11 20.77
C ARG A 178 -8.71 43.75 20.23
N VAL A 179 -9.17 43.33 19.05
CA VAL A 179 -8.73 42.06 18.45
C VAL A 179 -7.32 42.22 17.87
N ASP A 180 -6.33 41.47 18.38
CA ASP A 180 -4.93 41.62 17.95
C ASP A 180 -4.55 40.81 16.71
N ALA A 181 -5.18 39.66 16.49
CA ALA A 181 -4.85 38.74 15.40
C ALA A 181 -5.98 37.77 15.10
N ILE A 182 -6.14 37.40 13.82
CA ILE A 182 -7.21 36.49 13.39
C ILE A 182 -6.67 35.31 12.59
N ALA A 183 -7.34 34.18 12.70
CA ALA A 183 -7.10 32.98 11.90
C ALA A 183 -8.42 32.36 11.40
N PRO A 184 -9.16 33.03 10.50
CA PRO A 184 -10.39 32.52 9.94
C PRO A 184 -10.12 31.38 8.95
N ALA A 185 -10.95 30.34 9.01
CA ALA A 185 -10.85 29.17 8.14
C ALA A 185 -12.15 28.93 7.36
N ILE A 186 -12.02 28.47 6.11
CA ILE A 186 -13.12 28.02 5.22
C ILE A 186 -14.33 28.95 5.32
N THR A 187 -14.17 30.26 5.11
CA THR A 187 -15.22 31.24 5.41
C THR A 187 -15.55 32.16 4.24
N TYR A 188 -16.63 32.92 4.37
CA TYR A 188 -16.99 33.98 3.44
C TYR A 188 -16.39 35.31 3.84
N PHE A 189 -16.03 36.08 2.83
CA PHE A 189 -15.77 37.52 2.97
C PHE A 189 -17.00 38.36 2.62
N ASP A 190 -17.83 37.86 1.70
CA ASP A 190 -19.07 38.48 1.28
C ASP A 190 -20.14 37.40 1.13
N LEU A 191 -21.18 37.46 1.97
CA LEU A 191 -22.26 36.49 2.05
C LEU A 191 -23.23 36.65 0.88
N ALA A 192 -23.40 37.87 0.34
CA ALA A 192 -24.19 38.10 -0.85
C ALA A 192 -23.53 37.43 -2.06
N ASP A 193 -22.21 37.52 -2.21
CA ASP A 193 -21.51 36.80 -3.27
C ASP A 193 -21.39 35.30 -3.00
N ALA A 194 -21.42 34.85 -1.74
CA ALA A 194 -21.46 33.43 -1.41
C ALA A 194 -22.80 32.78 -1.79
N LEU A 195 -23.94 33.45 -1.53
CA LEU A 195 -25.29 32.91 -1.80
C LEU A 195 -25.87 33.34 -3.15
N PHE A 196 -25.44 34.49 -3.68
CA PHE A 196 -25.85 35.07 -4.96
C PHE A 196 -24.68 35.34 -5.92
N PRO A 197 -23.74 34.39 -6.11
CA PRO A 197 -22.59 34.57 -6.99
C PRO A 197 -23.03 34.93 -8.41
N GLY A 198 -22.44 35.98 -8.98
CA GLY A 198 -22.76 36.44 -10.33
C GLY A 198 -24.24 36.81 -10.54
N GLY A 199 -24.98 37.16 -9.47
CA GLY A 199 -26.42 37.46 -9.54
C GLY A 199 -27.33 36.24 -9.67
N VAL A 200 -26.81 35.04 -9.36
CA VAL A 200 -27.54 33.78 -9.46
C VAL A 200 -27.76 33.18 -8.08
N PHE A 201 -29.00 32.80 -7.77
CA PHE A 201 -29.33 32.21 -6.47
C PHE A 201 -28.76 30.78 -6.33
N LYS A 202 -27.87 30.57 -5.35
CA LYS A 202 -27.28 29.26 -5.00
C LYS A 202 -28.26 28.43 -4.15
N LYS A 203 -29.36 28.01 -4.78
CA LYS A 203 -30.55 27.43 -4.11
C LYS A 203 -30.26 26.24 -3.20
N LEU A 204 -29.35 25.34 -3.60
CA LEU A 204 -29.12 24.11 -2.85
C LEU A 204 -28.42 24.40 -1.51
N TRP A 205 -27.35 25.19 -1.54
CA TRP A 205 -26.65 25.61 -0.32
C TRP A 205 -27.51 26.51 0.56
N ALA A 206 -28.24 27.47 -0.02
CA ALA A 206 -29.17 28.31 0.75
C ALA A 206 -30.23 27.47 1.47
N GLY A 207 -30.80 26.46 0.78
CA GLY A 207 -31.72 25.51 1.38
C GLY A 207 -31.08 24.69 2.51
N ILE A 208 -29.88 24.13 2.30
CA ILE A 208 -29.14 23.40 3.34
C ILE A 208 -28.88 24.29 4.55
N PHE A 209 -28.50 25.54 4.33
CA PHE A 209 -28.19 26.51 5.37
C PHE A 209 -29.42 26.83 6.24
N VAL A 210 -30.55 27.18 5.63
CA VAL A 210 -31.79 27.46 6.38
C VAL A 210 -32.29 26.21 7.13
N ASN A 211 -32.24 25.04 6.50
CA ASN A 211 -32.70 23.80 7.15
C ASN A 211 -31.77 23.35 8.30
N SER A 212 -30.45 23.43 8.12
CA SER A 212 -29.48 23.10 9.17
C SER A 212 -29.50 24.08 10.34
N GLY A 213 -29.90 25.33 10.11
CA GLY A 213 -30.16 26.32 11.16
C GLY A 213 -31.44 26.06 11.97
N GLY A 214 -32.23 25.04 11.62
CA GLY A 214 -33.50 24.71 12.29
C GLY A 214 -34.73 25.39 11.67
N GLY A 215 -34.63 25.82 10.42
CA GLY A 215 -35.72 26.45 9.67
C GLY A 215 -35.93 27.92 10.02
N CYS A 216 -36.81 28.58 9.26
CA CYS A 216 -37.10 30.01 9.36
C CYS A 216 -37.41 30.51 10.78
N ASP A 217 -38.04 29.69 11.62
CA ASP A 217 -38.35 30.01 13.02
C ASP A 217 -37.11 30.32 13.85
N ARG A 218 -35.91 29.87 13.46
CA ARG A 218 -34.66 30.13 14.19
C ARG A 218 -33.95 31.39 13.73
N PHE A 219 -34.27 31.93 12.57
CA PHE A 219 -33.65 33.11 11.99
C PHE A 219 -34.39 34.39 12.37
N GLU A 220 -33.74 35.53 12.16
CA GLU A 220 -34.42 36.82 12.21
C GLU A 220 -35.52 36.90 11.14
N PRO A 221 -36.68 37.55 11.43
CA PRO A 221 -37.79 37.63 10.49
C PRO A 221 -37.41 38.21 9.12
N ALA A 222 -36.52 39.22 9.10
CA ALA A 222 -36.05 39.83 7.85
C ALA A 222 -35.26 38.84 6.97
N LEU A 223 -34.42 38.00 7.57
CA LEU A 223 -33.65 36.98 6.87
C LEU A 223 -34.55 35.86 6.32
N CYS A 224 -35.55 35.44 7.09
CA CYS A 224 -36.52 34.45 6.61
C CYS A 224 -37.34 35.02 5.44
N ALA A 225 -37.90 36.23 5.58
CA ALA A 225 -38.68 36.86 4.51
C ALA A 225 -37.85 37.07 3.23
N MET A 226 -36.58 37.43 3.37
CA MET A 226 -35.64 37.52 2.26
C MET A 226 -35.41 36.16 1.60
N TYR A 227 -35.14 35.11 2.39
CA TYR A 227 -34.92 33.76 1.85
C TYR A 227 -36.15 33.23 1.11
N GLU A 228 -37.34 33.32 1.70
CA GLU A 228 -38.58 32.84 1.08
C GLU A 228 -38.85 33.55 -0.25
N ARG A 229 -38.72 34.88 -0.26
CA ARG A 229 -38.90 35.71 -1.46
C ARG A 229 -37.92 35.34 -2.58
N VAL A 230 -36.63 35.17 -2.26
CA VAL A 230 -35.61 34.81 -3.25
C VAL A 230 -35.73 33.34 -3.67
N ALA A 231 -36.11 32.45 -2.76
CA ALA A 231 -36.31 31.04 -3.07
C ALA A 231 -37.53 30.81 -3.97
N GLU A 232 -38.60 31.59 -3.79
CA GLU A 232 -39.78 31.56 -4.64
C GLU A 232 -39.51 32.15 -6.02
N SER A 233 -38.82 33.30 -6.10
CA SER A 233 -38.54 33.96 -7.37
C SER A 233 -37.40 33.31 -8.16
N GLY A 234 -36.44 32.68 -7.47
CA GLY A 234 -35.17 32.22 -8.02
C GLY A 234 -34.21 33.35 -8.42
N VAL A 235 -34.53 34.61 -8.11
CA VAL A 235 -33.78 35.80 -8.51
C VAL A 235 -33.48 36.64 -7.26
N PRO A 236 -32.19 36.85 -6.92
CA PRO A 236 -31.83 37.71 -5.80
C PRO A 236 -32.12 39.17 -6.16
N ASP A 237 -32.84 39.87 -5.29
CA ASP A 237 -33.11 41.30 -5.44
C ASP A 237 -32.06 42.17 -4.70
N ALA A 238 -32.11 43.48 -4.96
CA ALA A 238 -31.17 44.44 -4.39
C ALA A 238 -31.25 44.52 -2.85
N GLU A 239 -32.45 44.36 -2.28
CA GLU A 239 -32.65 44.37 -0.82
C GLU A 239 -32.01 43.13 -0.19
N ALA A 240 -32.17 41.95 -0.80
CA ALA A 240 -31.55 40.72 -0.34
C ALA A 240 -30.01 40.80 -0.40
N ARG A 241 -29.46 41.37 -1.49
CA ARG A 241 -28.02 41.62 -1.61
C ARG A 241 -27.52 42.59 -0.54
N ALA A 242 -28.21 43.72 -0.35
CA ALA A 242 -27.83 44.71 0.64
C ALA A 242 -27.84 44.15 2.07
N LEU A 243 -28.90 43.41 2.43
CA LEU A 243 -29.01 42.75 3.73
C LEU A 243 -27.85 41.78 3.97
N LEU A 244 -27.55 40.89 3.03
CA LEU A 244 -26.43 39.95 3.21
C LEU A 244 -25.07 40.65 3.23
N GLN A 245 -24.88 41.71 2.44
CA GLN A 245 -23.64 42.47 2.42
C GLN A 245 -23.42 43.21 3.75
N GLU A 246 -24.45 43.79 4.35
CA GLU A 246 -24.38 44.39 5.69
C GLU A 246 -23.92 43.39 6.76
N ARG A 247 -24.28 42.11 6.57
CA ARG A 247 -23.93 40.98 7.45
C ARG A 247 -22.59 40.33 7.09
N SER A 248 -21.78 40.98 6.24
CA SER A 248 -20.55 40.43 5.70
C SER A 248 -19.30 41.17 6.16
N PRO A 249 -18.15 40.49 6.31
CA PRO A 249 -16.86 41.14 6.49
C PRO A 249 -16.53 42.22 5.45
N SER A 250 -17.03 42.09 4.22
CA SER A 250 -16.85 43.08 3.15
C SER A 250 -17.40 44.47 3.51
N ALA A 251 -18.40 44.58 4.38
CA ALA A 251 -18.94 45.86 4.85
C ALA A 251 -18.00 46.62 5.79
N VAL A 252 -17.00 45.94 6.36
CA VAL A 252 -16.00 46.51 7.27
C VAL A 252 -14.57 46.32 6.76
N ALA A 253 -14.42 45.98 5.49
CA ALA A 253 -13.16 45.60 4.85
C ALA A 253 -12.03 46.62 5.04
N ASP A 254 -12.37 47.91 5.05
CA ASP A 254 -11.45 49.05 5.22
C ASP A 254 -10.95 49.23 6.65
N ARG A 255 -11.53 48.51 7.61
CA ARG A 255 -11.18 48.57 9.03
C ARG A 255 -10.48 47.32 9.56
N ILE A 256 -10.36 46.26 8.76
CA ILE A 256 -9.66 45.04 9.19
C ILE A 256 -8.16 45.24 8.98
N ASP A 257 -7.44 45.69 10.00
CA ASP A 257 -6.02 46.07 9.93
C ASP A 257 -5.10 45.23 10.84
N VAL A 258 -5.58 44.05 11.23
CA VAL A 258 -4.88 43.11 12.12
C VAL A 258 -4.20 41.97 11.32
N PRO A 259 -3.12 41.38 11.84
CA PRO A 259 -2.54 40.15 11.30
C PRO A 259 -3.58 39.06 11.05
N ALA A 260 -3.66 38.56 9.80
CA ALA A 260 -4.59 37.50 9.41
C ALA A 260 -3.92 36.26 8.78
N LEU A 261 -4.23 35.08 9.31
CA LEU A 261 -3.98 33.78 8.67
C LEU A 261 -5.27 33.28 8.03
N LEU A 262 -5.39 33.37 6.71
CA LEU A 262 -6.59 32.96 5.97
C LEU A 262 -6.45 31.52 5.47
N VAL A 263 -7.25 30.61 6.00
CA VAL A 263 -7.25 29.20 5.56
C VAL A 263 -8.49 28.96 4.70
N GLN A 264 -8.35 28.41 3.49
CA GLN A 264 -9.50 28.20 2.59
C GLN A 264 -9.43 26.85 1.88
N GLY A 265 -10.58 26.23 1.67
CA GLY A 265 -10.70 24.92 1.03
C GLY A 265 -10.67 25.01 -0.49
N GLN A 266 -9.87 24.15 -1.13
CA GLN A 266 -9.87 23.99 -2.59
C GLN A 266 -11.15 23.30 -3.11
N SER A 267 -11.80 22.49 -2.28
CA SER A 267 -13.05 21.80 -2.61
C SER A 267 -14.24 22.44 -1.89
N ASP A 268 -14.28 23.77 -1.85
CA ASP A 268 -15.33 24.54 -1.16
C ASP A 268 -16.21 25.29 -2.17
N SER A 269 -17.37 24.73 -2.48
CA SER A 269 -18.36 25.33 -3.38
C SER A 269 -19.30 26.31 -2.67
N LEU A 270 -19.35 26.27 -1.33
CA LEU A 270 -20.09 27.24 -0.54
C LEU A 270 -19.32 28.55 -0.49
N PHE A 271 -18.06 28.49 -0.07
CA PHE A 271 -17.13 29.61 0.01
C PHE A 271 -15.86 29.31 -0.81
N PRO A 272 -15.85 29.60 -2.13
CA PRO A 272 -14.69 29.37 -2.97
C PRO A 272 -13.45 30.17 -2.54
N LEU A 273 -12.28 29.78 -3.07
CA LEU A 273 -10.99 30.44 -2.81
C LEU A 273 -11.00 31.97 -3.07
N GLY A 274 -11.94 32.46 -3.89
CA GLY A 274 -12.17 33.88 -4.15
C GLY A 274 -12.49 34.70 -2.90
N HIS A 275 -13.14 34.13 -1.88
CA HIS A 275 -13.43 34.86 -0.64
C HIS A 275 -12.16 35.12 0.18
N ALA A 276 -11.28 34.12 0.31
CA ALA A 276 -10.00 34.30 0.98
C ALA A 276 -9.07 35.27 0.21
N ASP A 277 -9.09 35.23 -1.13
CA ASP A 277 -8.38 36.20 -1.96
C ASP A 277 -8.90 37.63 -1.77
N ALA A 278 -10.23 37.83 -1.74
CA ALA A 278 -10.84 39.13 -1.49
C ALA A 278 -10.48 39.68 -0.10
N ALA A 279 -10.59 38.85 0.94
CA ALA A 279 -10.15 39.21 2.30
C ALA A 279 -8.66 39.54 2.34
N ALA A 280 -7.81 38.73 1.70
CA ALA A 280 -6.37 38.97 1.67
C ALA A 280 -6.01 40.30 1.02
N ARG A 281 -6.70 40.68 -0.07
CA ARG A 281 -6.49 41.98 -0.73
C ARG A 281 -6.92 43.13 0.16
N ALA A 282 -8.09 43.05 0.79
CA ALA A 282 -8.61 44.11 1.66
C ALA A 282 -7.69 44.35 2.86
N ILE A 283 -7.35 43.30 3.60
CA ILE A 283 -6.53 43.40 4.82
C ILE A 283 -5.12 43.91 4.50
N ARG A 284 -4.53 43.46 3.38
CA ARG A 284 -3.23 43.98 2.92
C ARG A 284 -3.29 45.44 2.49
N ALA A 285 -4.40 45.87 1.89
CA ALA A 285 -4.59 47.28 1.52
C ALA A 285 -4.58 48.19 2.75
N ASN A 286 -5.00 47.67 3.91
CA ASN A 286 -4.94 48.36 5.21
C ASN A 286 -3.54 48.29 5.87
N GLY A 287 -2.58 47.58 5.26
CA GLY A 287 -1.20 47.48 5.74
C GLY A 287 -0.91 46.34 6.71
N ALA A 288 -1.88 45.46 6.98
CA ALA A 288 -1.69 44.35 7.90
C ALA A 288 -1.03 43.13 7.22
N PRO A 289 -0.25 42.32 7.96
CA PRO A 289 0.35 41.10 7.42
C PRO A 289 -0.73 40.04 7.18
N VAL A 290 -0.68 39.40 6.01
CA VAL A 290 -1.62 38.33 5.65
C VAL A 290 -0.88 37.13 5.10
N GLU A 291 -1.14 35.97 5.68
CA GLU A 291 -0.76 34.66 5.15
C GLU A 291 -1.99 33.90 4.64
N VAL A 292 -1.83 33.09 3.60
CA VAL A 292 -2.92 32.33 2.98
C VAL A 292 -2.55 30.84 2.89
N ASP A 293 -3.45 29.95 3.30
CA ASP A 293 -3.28 28.50 3.27
C ASP A 293 -4.45 27.84 2.54
N TRP A 294 -4.20 27.24 1.38
CA TRP A 294 -5.19 26.48 0.62
C TRP A 294 -5.10 24.99 0.98
N ILE A 295 -6.10 24.51 1.70
CA ILE A 295 -6.21 23.10 2.12
C ILE A 295 -6.92 22.26 1.07
N ALA A 296 -6.72 20.95 1.09
CA ALA A 296 -7.35 20.03 0.13
C ALA A 296 -8.88 19.92 0.28
N GLY A 297 -9.38 20.09 1.50
CA GLY A 297 -10.81 19.98 1.83
C GLY A 297 -11.66 21.21 1.54
N GLY A 298 -12.83 21.27 2.17
CA GLY A 298 -13.83 22.34 2.06
C GLY A 298 -15.19 21.87 2.60
N HIS A 299 -16.23 22.68 2.43
CA HIS A 299 -17.60 22.30 2.82
C HIS A 299 -18.15 21.09 2.04
N ASP A 300 -17.62 20.81 0.85
CA ASP A 300 -18.00 19.65 0.04
C ASP A 300 -17.23 18.37 0.41
N GLY A 301 -16.39 18.41 1.45
CA GLY A 301 -15.58 17.29 1.94
C GLY A 301 -14.10 17.40 1.57
N GLY A 302 -13.39 16.27 1.60
CA GLY A 302 -11.93 16.22 1.45
C GLY A 302 -11.19 16.18 2.78
N ASP A 303 -9.85 16.20 2.75
CA ASP A 303 -9.05 16.22 3.98
C ASP A 303 -9.00 17.66 4.54
N PRO A 304 -9.54 17.92 5.74
CA PRO A 304 -9.51 19.24 6.35
C PRO A 304 -8.11 19.63 6.86
N GLU A 305 -7.15 18.68 6.87
CA GLU A 305 -5.79 18.87 7.35
C GLU A 305 -5.73 19.43 8.79
N THR A 306 -6.72 19.04 9.62
CA THR A 306 -7.01 19.64 10.93
C THR A 306 -5.76 19.79 11.79
N ASP A 307 -5.01 18.72 12.05
CA ASP A 307 -3.83 18.79 12.91
C ASP A 307 -2.78 19.76 12.39
N ARG A 308 -2.60 19.84 11.07
CA ARG A 308 -1.64 20.76 10.43
C ARG A 308 -2.11 22.20 10.56
N VAL A 309 -3.37 22.45 10.24
CA VAL A 309 -3.99 23.77 10.32
C VAL A 309 -3.95 24.26 11.77
N GLN A 310 -4.32 23.42 12.74
CA GLN A 310 -4.33 23.80 14.15
C GLN A 310 -2.93 24.10 14.70
N ARG A 311 -1.91 23.33 14.31
CA ARG A 311 -0.51 23.68 14.63
C ARG A 311 -0.10 25.04 14.06
N ARG A 312 -0.52 25.34 12.83
CA ARG A 312 -0.22 26.62 12.18
C ARG A 312 -0.95 27.78 12.85
N VAL A 313 -2.22 27.60 13.21
CA VAL A 313 -3.01 28.59 13.97
C VAL A 313 -2.38 28.86 15.33
N ARG A 314 -1.91 27.82 16.04
CA ARG A 314 -1.15 27.98 17.29
C ARG A 314 0.11 28.82 17.06
N ALA A 315 0.96 28.44 16.10
CA ALA A 315 2.19 29.18 15.81
C ALA A 315 1.92 30.64 15.39
N TRP A 316 0.82 30.88 14.67
CA TRP A 316 0.35 32.23 14.33
C TRP A 316 0.03 33.06 15.58
N PHE A 317 -0.71 32.48 16.53
CA PHE A 317 -0.98 33.16 17.79
C PHE A 317 0.26 33.27 18.70
N ASP A 318 1.20 32.32 18.64
CA ASP A 318 2.46 32.43 19.38
C ASP A 318 3.26 33.65 18.89
N ARG A 319 3.32 33.81 17.57
CA ARG A 319 3.96 34.96 16.91
C ARG A 319 3.32 36.29 17.31
N HIS A 320 1.99 36.39 17.19
CA HIS A 320 1.29 37.67 17.26
C HIS A 320 0.77 38.03 18.65
N LEU A 321 0.39 37.05 19.48
CA LEU A 321 -0.11 37.28 20.84
C LEU A 321 1.00 37.15 21.87
N LYS A 322 1.81 36.08 21.83
CA LYS A 322 2.92 35.90 22.79
C LYS A 322 4.18 36.67 22.41
N GLY A 323 4.26 37.19 21.18
CA GLY A 323 5.43 37.90 20.68
C GLY A 323 6.63 37.00 20.40
N ASP A 324 6.43 35.69 20.23
CA ASP A 324 7.50 34.73 19.95
C ASP A 324 8.04 34.94 18.53
N ARG A 325 9.23 35.53 18.44
CA ARG A 325 9.87 35.81 17.15
C ARG A 325 10.45 34.57 16.46
N ASN A 326 10.47 33.43 17.12
CA ASN A 326 10.96 32.17 16.59
C ASN A 326 9.83 31.21 16.18
N ALA A 327 8.56 31.53 16.51
CA ALA A 327 7.41 30.72 16.12
C ALA A 327 7.31 30.61 14.59
N ASP A 328 7.39 29.39 14.06
CA ASP A 328 7.28 29.13 12.63
C ASP A 328 5.81 29.16 12.20
N THR A 329 5.36 30.31 11.66
CA THR A 329 4.00 30.49 11.14
C THR A 329 3.78 29.81 9.79
N GLY A 330 4.83 29.20 9.22
CA GLY A 330 4.84 28.66 7.87
C GLY A 330 5.06 29.72 6.80
N PRO A 331 4.94 29.34 5.51
CA PRO A 331 5.19 30.25 4.39
C PRO A 331 4.00 31.19 4.15
N ALA A 332 4.24 32.40 3.67
CA ALA A 332 3.18 33.39 3.43
C ALA A 332 2.07 32.91 2.47
N PHE A 333 2.38 31.96 1.60
CA PHE A 333 1.37 31.17 0.90
C PHE A 333 1.73 29.70 0.87
N ARG A 334 0.72 28.86 1.10
CA ARG A 334 0.78 27.40 0.95
C ARG A 334 -0.45 26.89 0.21
N VAL A 335 -0.27 25.87 -0.63
CA VAL A 335 -1.34 25.07 -1.22
C VAL A 335 -1.03 23.58 -1.07
N SER A 336 -2.04 22.80 -0.69
CA SER A 336 -1.94 21.34 -0.59
C SER A 336 -2.25 20.67 -1.93
N ARG A 337 -1.31 19.86 -2.44
CA ARG A 337 -1.39 19.13 -3.71
C ARG A 337 -1.40 17.63 -3.46
N THR A 338 -2.12 16.86 -4.28
CA THR A 338 -2.05 15.40 -4.26
C THR A 338 -0.70 14.93 -4.85
N GLY A 339 0.16 14.35 -4.01
CA GLY A 339 1.51 13.89 -4.34
C GLY A 339 1.63 12.40 -4.68
N GLY A 340 0.51 11.67 -4.76
CA GLY A 340 0.44 10.23 -5.03
C GLY A 340 -0.63 9.55 -4.18
N VAL A 341 -0.70 8.22 -4.27
CA VAL A 341 -1.61 7.39 -3.47
C VAL A 341 -0.78 6.49 -2.57
N ASP A 342 -1.12 6.41 -1.28
CA ASP A 342 -0.50 5.47 -0.35
C ASP A 342 -0.85 4.04 -0.80
N SER A 343 0.18 3.23 -1.05
CA SER A 343 0.04 1.86 -1.53
C SER A 343 -0.57 0.91 -0.50
N THR A 344 -0.69 1.32 0.77
CA THR A 344 -1.17 0.51 1.88
C THR A 344 -2.68 0.61 2.06
N ASP A 345 -3.23 1.82 1.94
CA ASP A 345 -4.65 2.10 2.20
C ASP A 345 -5.38 2.79 1.03
N GLY A 346 -4.67 3.11 -0.05
CA GLY A 346 -5.25 3.73 -1.24
C GLY A 346 -5.61 5.21 -1.08
N ARG A 347 -5.20 5.88 0.01
CA ARG A 347 -5.51 7.30 0.24
C ARG A 347 -4.56 8.22 -0.51
N ALA A 348 -5.05 9.39 -0.93
CA ALA A 348 -4.22 10.44 -1.51
C ALA A 348 -3.21 10.97 -0.48
N THR A 349 -1.92 10.95 -0.82
CA THR A 349 -0.86 11.59 -0.04
C THR A 349 -0.80 13.07 -0.40
N LEU A 350 -0.88 13.97 0.59
CA LEU A 350 -0.82 15.41 0.37
C LEU A 350 0.61 15.94 0.50
N ARG A 351 1.00 16.85 -0.40
CA ARG A 351 2.27 17.58 -0.39
C ARG A 351 2.01 19.07 -0.47
N GLY A 352 2.75 19.85 0.30
CA GLY A 352 2.67 21.31 0.23
C GLY A 352 3.50 21.88 -0.90
N ALA A 353 2.92 22.82 -1.64
CA ALA A 353 3.66 23.81 -2.39
C ALA A 353 3.52 25.18 -1.72
N SER A 354 4.55 26.01 -1.82
CA SER A 354 4.62 27.27 -1.08
C SER A 354 5.33 28.37 -1.85
N ALA A 355 5.05 29.60 -1.43
CA ALA A 355 5.73 30.81 -1.88
C ALA A 355 5.93 31.79 -0.71
N ASP A 356 6.97 32.62 -0.78
CA ASP A 356 7.28 33.64 0.23
C ASP A 356 6.28 34.81 0.23
N ARG A 357 5.39 34.86 -0.77
CA ARG A 357 4.28 35.82 -0.87
C ARG A 357 3.07 35.12 -1.47
N TYR A 358 1.86 35.52 -1.04
CA TYR A 358 0.64 35.08 -1.71
C TYR A 358 0.53 35.69 -3.11
N PRO A 359 0.46 34.86 -4.17
CA PRO A 359 0.43 35.33 -5.55
C PRO A 359 -0.89 35.98 -5.95
N GLY A 360 -1.97 35.81 -5.18
CA GLY A 360 -3.33 36.15 -5.62
C GLY A 360 -3.83 35.23 -6.74
N LEU A 361 -5.01 35.52 -7.27
CA LEU A 361 -5.67 34.65 -8.26
C LEU A 361 -5.31 34.90 -9.73
N SER A 362 -4.44 35.88 -10.04
CA SER A 362 -4.15 36.29 -11.42
C SER A 362 -2.65 36.30 -11.79
N SER A 363 -1.78 35.76 -10.90
CA SER A 363 -0.33 35.80 -11.08
C SER A 363 0.20 34.87 -12.18
N GLY A 364 1.18 35.35 -12.93
CA GLY A 364 1.82 34.61 -14.02
C GLY A 364 0.83 34.18 -15.10
N PRO A 365 0.11 35.12 -15.74
CA PRO A 365 -0.88 34.77 -16.75
C PRO A 365 -0.21 34.14 -17.97
N GLU A 366 -0.70 32.98 -18.37
CA GLU A 366 -0.41 32.36 -19.65
C GLU A 366 -1.69 32.34 -20.51
N THR A 367 -1.53 32.49 -21.83
CA THR A 367 -2.68 32.48 -22.75
C THR A 367 -2.79 31.12 -23.43
N VAL A 368 -3.96 30.49 -23.32
CA VAL A 368 -4.30 29.27 -24.04
C VAL A 368 -5.38 29.59 -25.07
N ARG A 369 -5.11 29.27 -26.34
CA ARG A 369 -6.10 29.46 -27.41
C ARG A 369 -7.16 28.37 -27.32
N LEU A 370 -8.43 28.78 -27.23
CA LEU A 370 -9.59 27.91 -27.40
C LEU A 370 -10.12 28.05 -28.83
N THR A 371 -10.59 26.93 -29.36
CA THR A 371 -11.19 26.82 -30.69
C THR A 371 -12.66 26.40 -30.57
N GLY A 372 -13.47 26.90 -31.49
CA GLY A 372 -14.89 26.64 -31.58
C GLY A 372 -15.58 27.82 -32.24
N PHE A 373 -16.57 27.55 -33.10
CA PHE A 373 -17.43 28.59 -33.63
C PHE A 373 -18.46 29.01 -32.56
N GLN A 374 -19.12 30.14 -32.80
CA GLN A 374 -20.32 30.54 -32.09
C GLN A 374 -21.30 29.35 -32.00
N GLN A 375 -21.82 29.11 -30.80
CA GLN A 375 -22.69 27.97 -30.51
C GLN A 375 -24.00 28.40 -29.89
N ARG A 376 -25.07 27.71 -30.32
CA ARG A 376 -26.44 27.89 -29.86
C ARG A 376 -26.85 26.68 -29.02
N PHE A 377 -27.47 26.91 -27.87
CA PHE A 377 -27.97 25.87 -26.97
C PHE A 377 -29.20 26.39 -26.20
N GLU A 378 -29.93 25.49 -25.55
CA GLU A 378 -31.24 25.80 -24.95
C GLU A 378 -31.17 25.79 -23.42
N ASN A 379 -31.84 26.74 -22.79
CA ASN A 379 -32.40 26.58 -21.45
C ASN A 379 -33.76 25.88 -21.60
N PRO A 380 -33.90 24.61 -21.17
CA PRO A 380 -35.14 23.86 -21.34
C PRO A 380 -36.25 24.42 -20.44
N ALA A 381 -37.51 24.13 -20.78
CA ALA A 381 -38.65 24.53 -19.97
C ALA A 381 -38.53 23.95 -18.53
N GLY A 382 -38.72 24.80 -17.54
CA GLY A 382 -38.53 24.46 -16.13
C GLY A 382 -37.09 24.21 -15.72
N ALA A 383 -36.11 24.47 -16.59
CA ALA A 383 -34.69 24.16 -16.38
C ALA A 383 -34.41 22.68 -16.08
N ASN A 384 -35.18 21.76 -16.69
CA ASN A 384 -35.09 20.32 -16.47
C ASN A 384 -34.74 19.54 -17.76
N PRO A 385 -33.89 18.49 -17.69
CA PRO A 385 -33.09 18.08 -16.53
C PRO A 385 -31.92 19.04 -16.28
N PRO A 386 -31.56 19.30 -15.00
CA PRO A 386 -30.44 20.19 -14.67
C PRO A 386 -29.09 19.47 -14.76
N ALA A 387 -28.06 20.13 -15.29
CA ALA A 387 -26.69 19.63 -15.22
C ALA A 387 -26.23 19.42 -13.77
N VAL A 388 -25.29 18.51 -13.55
CA VAL A 388 -24.75 18.24 -12.21
C VAL A 388 -23.26 18.57 -12.21
N SER A 389 -22.87 19.64 -11.53
CA SER A 389 -21.45 19.97 -11.31
C SER A 389 -20.99 19.45 -9.94
N ALA A 390 -21.71 19.79 -8.88
CA ALA A 390 -21.44 19.35 -7.51
C ALA A 390 -22.71 18.82 -6.84
N LEU A 391 -22.55 17.92 -5.88
CA LEU A 391 -23.62 17.39 -5.03
C LEU A 391 -23.26 17.63 -3.55
N PRO A 392 -23.53 18.85 -3.03
CA PRO A 392 -23.42 19.17 -1.61
C PRO A 392 -24.16 18.15 -0.73
N GLY A 393 -23.55 17.71 0.36
CA GLY A 393 -24.20 16.87 1.40
C GLY A 393 -24.23 15.35 1.15
N LEU A 394 -24.03 14.87 -0.08
CA LEU A 394 -23.86 13.43 -0.36
C LEU A 394 -22.43 12.93 -0.10
N SER A 395 -21.46 13.85 0.05
CA SER A 395 -20.07 13.56 0.41
C SER A 395 -19.84 13.34 1.91
N GLY A 396 -20.80 13.72 2.77
CA GLY A 396 -20.73 13.50 4.23
C GLY A 396 -20.98 12.05 4.65
N ALA A 397 -21.69 11.26 3.84
CA ALA A 397 -21.96 9.84 4.10
C ALA A 397 -20.88 8.88 3.53
N GLY A 398 -19.80 9.44 2.99
CA GLY A 398 -18.68 8.72 2.38
C GLY A 398 -17.96 9.64 1.40
N GLY A 399 -16.85 10.24 1.83
CA GLY A 399 -16.12 11.34 1.17
C GLY A 399 -15.48 11.05 -0.19
N GLY A 400 -16.23 10.47 -1.13
CA GLY A 400 -15.70 9.98 -2.41
C GLY A 400 -15.59 11.04 -3.51
N LEU A 401 -16.61 11.86 -3.77
CA LEU A 401 -16.74 12.50 -5.10
C LEU A 401 -15.75 13.66 -5.36
N SER A 402 -15.49 14.54 -4.38
CA SER A 402 -14.48 15.62 -4.52
C SER A 402 -13.05 15.07 -4.45
N GLN A 403 -12.78 14.10 -3.57
CA GLN A 403 -11.50 13.38 -3.53
C GLN A 403 -11.21 12.63 -4.83
N LEU A 404 -12.23 12.04 -5.47
CA LEU A 404 -12.10 11.39 -6.77
C LEU A 404 -11.67 12.38 -7.87
N SER A 405 -12.13 13.63 -7.84
CA SER A 405 -11.68 14.66 -8.80
C SER A 405 -10.18 14.96 -8.65
N SER A 406 -9.66 14.98 -7.42
CA SER A 406 -8.22 15.14 -7.14
C SER A 406 -7.38 13.93 -7.59
N LEU A 407 -8.03 12.78 -7.81
CA LEU A 407 -7.45 11.55 -8.40
C LEU A 407 -7.73 11.42 -9.90
N GLY A 408 -8.37 12.43 -10.53
CA GLY A 408 -8.66 12.46 -11.95
C GLY A 408 -9.94 11.75 -12.38
N VAL A 409 -10.90 11.52 -11.48
CA VAL A 409 -12.20 10.90 -11.78
C VAL A 409 -13.32 11.95 -11.60
N GLY A 410 -13.95 12.37 -12.70
CA GLY A 410 -15.04 13.36 -12.71
C GLY A 410 -16.43 12.71 -12.71
N VAL A 411 -17.38 13.32 -11.98
CA VAL A 411 -18.79 12.86 -11.86
C VAL A 411 -19.77 13.91 -12.41
N SER A 412 -19.23 14.94 -13.05
CA SER A 412 -19.96 16.04 -13.67
C SER A 412 -20.76 15.56 -14.89
N LEU A 413 -22.01 15.99 -15.00
CA LEU A 413 -22.92 15.64 -16.09
C LEU A 413 -23.45 16.90 -16.77
N ASP A 414 -23.14 17.07 -18.05
CA ASP A 414 -23.69 18.12 -18.92
C ASP A 414 -24.61 17.51 -19.98
N PHE A 415 -25.85 18.01 -20.10
CA PHE A 415 -26.83 17.46 -21.03
C PHE A 415 -26.61 17.96 -22.47
N PRO A 416 -26.69 17.08 -23.48
CA PRO A 416 -26.63 17.49 -24.89
C PRO A 416 -27.68 18.55 -25.23
N GLY A 417 -27.29 19.59 -25.98
CA GLY A 417 -28.18 20.69 -26.37
C GLY A 417 -28.39 21.77 -25.32
N GLN A 418 -27.85 21.61 -24.10
CA GLN A 418 -27.95 22.59 -23.01
C GLN A 418 -26.63 23.29 -22.67
N HIS A 419 -25.62 23.18 -23.53
CA HIS A 419 -24.33 23.83 -23.31
C HIS A 419 -23.60 24.14 -24.63
N ALA A 420 -22.72 25.15 -24.58
CA ALA A 420 -21.68 25.39 -25.58
C ALA A 420 -20.34 24.83 -25.08
N ARG A 421 -19.48 24.36 -26.00
CA ARG A 421 -18.15 23.83 -25.67
C ARG A 421 -17.06 24.45 -26.54
N PHE A 422 -15.96 24.86 -25.93
CA PHE A 422 -14.79 25.41 -26.62
C PHE A 422 -13.55 24.73 -26.09
N GLN A 423 -12.61 24.34 -26.95
CA GLN A 423 -11.49 23.49 -26.55
C GLN A 423 -10.16 23.93 -27.13
N SER A 424 -9.09 23.75 -26.36
CA SER A 424 -7.73 23.98 -26.81
C SER A 424 -7.24 22.87 -27.74
N GLU A 425 -6.13 23.15 -28.44
CA GLU A 425 -5.27 22.08 -28.93
C GLU A 425 -4.66 21.29 -27.77
N PRO A 426 -4.17 20.04 -27.99
CA PRO A 426 -3.46 19.31 -26.95
C PRO A 426 -2.29 20.16 -26.48
N LEU A 427 -2.14 20.29 -25.16
CA LEU A 427 -1.03 21.03 -24.59
C LEU A 427 0.29 20.32 -24.93
N ASP A 428 1.30 21.10 -25.30
CA ASP A 428 2.64 20.62 -25.66
C ASP A 428 3.55 20.38 -24.44
N ARG A 429 3.15 20.93 -23.29
CA ARG A 429 3.78 20.80 -21.97
C ARG A 429 2.74 20.67 -20.86
N ASP A 430 3.19 20.28 -19.67
CA ASP A 430 2.36 20.35 -18.46
C ASP A 430 2.06 21.82 -18.12
N LEU A 431 0.81 22.11 -17.79
CA LEU A 431 0.32 23.43 -17.40
C LEU A 431 -0.28 23.36 -15.99
N ARG A 432 0.34 24.07 -15.05
CA ARG A 432 -0.21 24.25 -13.71
C ARG A 432 -1.11 25.50 -13.71
N ILE A 433 -2.38 25.31 -13.40
CA ILE A 433 -3.31 26.39 -13.12
C ILE A 433 -3.30 26.63 -11.62
N THR A 434 -2.96 27.82 -11.17
CA THR A 434 -3.02 28.24 -9.77
C THR A 434 -3.65 29.63 -9.72
N GLY A 435 -4.96 29.70 -9.54
CA GLY A 435 -5.75 30.94 -9.57
C GLY A 435 -7.04 30.78 -10.39
N SER A 436 -7.66 31.90 -10.77
CA SER A 436 -8.90 31.95 -11.55
C SER A 436 -8.64 32.22 -13.04
N PRO A 437 -8.90 31.24 -13.93
CA PRO A 437 -8.87 31.48 -15.37
C PRO A 437 -9.95 32.47 -15.80
N GLN A 438 -9.68 33.25 -16.84
CA GLN A 438 -10.60 34.26 -17.36
C GLN A 438 -10.70 34.20 -18.88
N ILE A 439 -11.91 34.41 -19.40
CA ILE A 439 -12.18 34.53 -20.83
C ILE A 439 -13.34 35.48 -21.09
N THR A 440 -13.23 36.29 -22.16
CA THR A 440 -14.33 37.14 -22.62
C THR A 440 -15.22 36.35 -23.58
N ALA A 441 -16.53 36.43 -23.34
CA ALA A 441 -17.55 35.78 -24.15
C ALA A 441 -18.66 36.78 -24.51
N ARG A 442 -19.14 36.72 -25.75
CA ARG A 442 -20.35 37.42 -26.17
C ARG A 442 -21.55 36.50 -26.00
N VAL A 443 -22.50 36.93 -25.17
CA VAL A 443 -23.70 36.17 -24.82
C VAL A 443 -24.91 36.87 -25.41
N THR A 444 -25.70 36.14 -26.19
CA THR A 444 -27.00 36.59 -26.70
C THR A 444 -28.09 35.62 -26.29
N SER A 445 -29.29 36.11 -25.96
CA SER A 445 -30.42 35.30 -25.52
C SER A 445 -31.71 35.69 -26.23
N THR A 446 -32.66 34.75 -26.35
CA THR A 446 -34.05 35.07 -26.75
C THR A 446 -34.87 35.69 -25.62
N SER A 447 -34.43 35.56 -24.36
CA SER A 447 -35.00 36.20 -23.16
C SER A 447 -34.18 37.41 -22.74
N ASP A 448 -34.76 38.30 -21.93
CA ASP A 448 -34.08 39.52 -21.46
C ASP A 448 -32.83 39.19 -20.63
N ASP A 449 -32.88 38.13 -19.84
CA ASP A 449 -31.74 37.62 -19.08
C ASP A 449 -31.25 36.27 -19.63
N ALA A 450 -29.97 35.97 -19.41
CA ALA A 450 -29.40 34.62 -19.53
C ALA A 450 -28.72 34.22 -18.22
N VAL A 451 -28.96 33.01 -17.73
CA VAL A 451 -28.20 32.43 -16.61
C VAL A 451 -27.31 31.34 -17.16
N LEU A 452 -26.01 31.46 -16.90
CA LEU A 452 -24.98 30.62 -17.46
C LEU A 452 -24.08 30.03 -16.36
N PHE A 453 -23.53 28.86 -16.65
CA PHE A 453 -22.63 28.13 -15.75
C PHE A 453 -21.33 27.80 -16.47
N GLY A 454 -20.27 28.53 -16.16
CA GLY A 454 -18.93 28.36 -16.71
C GLY A 454 -18.15 27.26 -15.98
N LYS A 455 -17.62 26.31 -16.74
CA LYS A 455 -16.84 25.16 -16.25
C LYS A 455 -15.59 25.00 -17.10
N LEU A 456 -14.45 24.69 -16.47
CA LEU A 456 -13.20 24.41 -17.18
C LEU A 456 -12.74 22.99 -16.88
N TYR A 457 -12.82 22.14 -17.90
CA TYR A 457 -12.45 20.73 -17.82
C TYR A 457 -11.02 20.49 -18.27
N ASP A 458 -10.35 19.59 -17.55
CA ASP A 458 -9.17 18.89 -18.01
C ASP A 458 -9.60 17.59 -18.72
N VAL A 459 -9.29 17.51 -20.02
CA VAL A 459 -9.72 16.41 -20.90
C VAL A 459 -8.50 15.61 -21.34
N GLY A 460 -8.51 14.32 -21.05
CA GLY A 460 -7.45 13.39 -21.43
C GLY A 460 -7.27 13.24 -22.95
N PRO A 461 -6.14 12.69 -23.42
CA PRO A 461 -5.78 12.66 -24.85
C PRO A 461 -6.78 11.88 -25.72
N ASP A 462 -7.44 10.89 -25.14
CA ASP A 462 -8.47 10.06 -25.80
C ASP A 462 -9.89 10.63 -25.67
N GLY A 463 -10.06 11.74 -24.96
CA GLY A 463 -11.33 12.42 -24.70
C GLY A 463 -12.28 11.67 -23.77
N ARG A 464 -11.91 10.48 -23.26
CA ARG A 464 -12.75 9.66 -22.38
C ARG A 464 -12.68 10.12 -20.94
N GLN A 465 -11.49 10.49 -20.48
CA GLN A 465 -11.29 11.08 -19.16
C GLN A 465 -11.59 12.58 -19.22
N GLN A 466 -12.54 13.04 -18.42
CA GLN A 466 -12.84 14.46 -18.24
C GLN A 466 -12.98 14.76 -16.75
N VAL A 467 -12.24 15.76 -16.29
CA VAL A 467 -12.18 16.13 -14.88
C VAL A 467 -12.54 17.60 -14.77
N LEU A 468 -13.56 17.90 -13.96
CA LEU A 468 -13.84 19.24 -13.50
C LEU A 468 -13.05 19.46 -12.20
N PRO A 469 -12.00 20.28 -12.17
CA PRO A 469 -11.20 20.48 -10.98
C PRO A 469 -12.07 20.98 -9.82
N SER A 470 -11.96 20.31 -8.67
CA SER A 470 -12.76 20.57 -7.45
C SER A 470 -14.28 20.53 -7.63
N GLN A 471 -14.80 20.08 -8.78
CA GLN A 471 -16.23 20.12 -9.12
C GLN A 471 -16.87 21.53 -9.03
N LEU A 472 -16.07 22.59 -9.15
CA LEU A 472 -16.54 23.97 -9.01
C LEU A 472 -17.08 24.53 -10.33
N VAL A 473 -18.03 25.46 -10.21
CA VAL A 473 -18.71 26.11 -11.34
C VAL A 473 -18.86 27.60 -11.07
N THR A 474 -18.70 28.42 -12.12
CA THR A 474 -18.96 29.87 -12.05
C THR A 474 -20.36 30.15 -12.59
N PRO A 475 -21.33 30.52 -11.74
CA PRO A 475 -22.62 31.02 -12.20
C PRO A 475 -22.52 32.49 -12.62
N LEU A 476 -23.26 32.86 -13.66
CA LEU A 476 -23.36 34.25 -14.13
C LEU A 476 -24.76 34.53 -14.67
N ARG A 477 -25.39 35.59 -14.17
CA ARG A 477 -26.56 36.22 -14.79
C ARG A 477 -26.10 37.35 -15.71
N VAL A 478 -26.51 37.28 -16.96
CA VAL A 478 -26.29 38.32 -17.97
C VAL A 478 -27.62 39.02 -18.21
N GLU A 479 -27.74 40.25 -17.73
CA GLU A 479 -28.91 41.10 -17.96
C GLU A 479 -28.85 41.73 -19.37
N ASN A 480 -30.00 42.08 -19.94
CA ASN A 480 -30.11 42.67 -21.27
C ASN A 480 -29.43 41.81 -22.37
N ALA A 481 -29.48 40.49 -22.22
CA ALA A 481 -28.85 39.52 -23.10
C ALA A 481 -29.47 39.46 -24.50
N LYS A 482 -30.70 39.99 -24.72
CA LYS A 482 -31.29 40.10 -26.08
C LYS A 482 -30.45 40.93 -27.04
N ALA A 483 -29.79 41.97 -26.56
CA ALA A 483 -28.97 42.85 -27.38
C ALA A 483 -27.58 42.26 -27.71
N GLY A 484 -27.20 41.17 -27.05
CA GLY A 484 -25.85 40.63 -27.07
C GLY A 484 -24.93 41.44 -26.14
N GLN A 485 -24.38 40.80 -25.11
CA GLN A 485 -23.50 41.40 -24.12
C GLN A 485 -22.13 40.74 -24.14
N ASP A 486 -21.07 41.54 -24.09
CA ASP A 486 -19.72 41.02 -23.86
C ASP A 486 -19.49 40.93 -22.35
N VAL A 487 -19.21 39.72 -21.87
CA VAL A 487 -19.02 39.42 -20.44
C VAL A 487 -17.69 38.73 -20.21
N THR A 488 -17.04 39.05 -19.10
CA THR A 488 -15.83 38.34 -18.66
C THR A 488 -16.23 37.18 -17.75
N LEU A 489 -16.04 35.95 -18.21
CA LEU A 489 -16.23 34.75 -17.42
C LEU A 489 -15.00 34.51 -16.55
N THR A 490 -15.11 34.79 -15.24
CA THR A 490 -14.06 34.44 -14.25
C THR A 490 -14.36 33.07 -13.67
N LEU A 491 -13.62 32.06 -14.15
CA LEU A 491 -13.79 30.67 -13.75
C LEU A 491 -13.32 30.43 -12.31
N PRO A 492 -13.74 29.31 -11.67
CA PRO A 492 -13.39 29.04 -10.28
C PRO A 492 -11.88 29.00 -10.10
N ALA A 493 -11.42 29.54 -8.98
CA ALA A 493 -10.02 29.45 -8.59
C ALA A 493 -9.65 28.01 -8.23
N VAL A 494 -8.56 27.49 -8.80
CA VAL A 494 -8.11 26.10 -8.62
C VAL A 494 -6.58 26.03 -8.55
N ASP A 495 -6.03 25.00 -7.91
CA ASP A 495 -4.64 24.54 -8.11
C ASP A 495 -4.68 23.16 -8.79
N HIS A 496 -4.59 23.14 -10.12
CA HIS A 496 -4.77 21.93 -10.93
C HIS A 496 -3.70 21.77 -11.99
N GLU A 497 -3.23 20.54 -12.21
CA GLU A 497 -2.27 20.22 -13.26
C GLU A 497 -2.97 19.66 -14.49
N VAL A 498 -2.82 20.33 -15.62
CA VAL A 498 -3.22 19.81 -16.92
C VAL A 498 -1.98 19.22 -17.58
N ARG A 499 -1.95 17.90 -17.75
CA ARG A 499 -0.78 17.20 -18.28
C ARG A 499 -0.57 17.48 -19.76
N LYS A 500 0.67 17.37 -20.23
CA LYS A 500 1.03 17.34 -21.64
C LYS A 500 0.14 16.33 -22.39
N GLY A 501 -0.38 16.76 -23.54
CA GLY A 501 -1.28 15.97 -24.38
C GLY A 501 -2.76 16.05 -23.98
N HIS A 502 -3.09 16.57 -22.81
CA HIS A 502 -4.47 16.89 -22.43
C HIS A 502 -4.95 18.18 -23.12
N ARG A 503 -6.26 18.43 -23.07
CA ARG A 503 -6.89 19.65 -23.59
C ARG A 503 -7.64 20.37 -22.48
N LEU A 504 -7.63 21.69 -22.52
CA LEU A 504 -8.56 22.51 -21.76
C LEU A 504 -9.87 22.64 -22.51
N ARG A 505 -10.99 22.36 -21.85
CA ARG A 505 -12.34 22.51 -22.41
C ARG A 505 -13.18 23.43 -21.54
N LEU A 506 -13.51 24.60 -22.08
CA LEU A 506 -14.53 25.48 -21.52
C LEU A 506 -15.92 24.95 -21.90
N VAL A 507 -16.76 24.76 -20.91
CA VAL A 507 -18.19 24.49 -21.08
C VAL A 507 -18.98 25.64 -20.48
N VAL A 508 -19.94 26.14 -21.23
CA VAL A 508 -20.91 27.15 -20.76
C VAL A 508 -22.29 26.51 -20.84
N ALA A 509 -22.86 26.13 -19.70
CA ALA A 509 -24.15 25.44 -19.60
C ALA A 509 -25.28 26.40 -19.22
N SER A 510 -26.53 26.07 -19.58
CA SER A 510 -27.74 26.84 -19.24
C SER A 510 -28.36 26.44 -17.91
N THR A 511 -28.05 25.24 -17.39
CA THR A 511 -28.62 24.69 -16.16
C THR A 511 -27.54 24.17 -15.22
N ASP A 512 -27.81 24.22 -13.92
CA ASP A 512 -27.04 23.52 -12.88
C ASP A 512 -27.94 23.20 -11.69
N LEU A 513 -27.79 22.01 -11.12
CA LEU A 513 -28.60 21.52 -10.00
C LEU A 513 -28.44 22.39 -8.74
N GLY A 514 -27.24 22.93 -8.49
CA GLY A 514 -26.93 23.73 -7.30
C GLY A 514 -27.55 25.13 -7.30
N TYR A 515 -28.02 25.61 -8.45
CA TYR A 515 -28.37 27.00 -8.68
C TYR A 515 -29.77 27.18 -9.28
N ALA A 516 -30.36 28.35 -9.09
CA ALA A 516 -31.60 28.73 -9.75
C ALA A 516 -31.33 29.09 -11.21
N SER A 517 -32.03 28.42 -12.12
CA SER A 517 -32.04 28.73 -13.55
C SER A 517 -33.46 29.20 -13.92
N PRO A 518 -33.63 30.09 -14.91
CA PRO A 518 -34.95 30.56 -15.31
C PRO A 518 -35.84 29.39 -15.75
N ALA A 519 -37.09 29.37 -15.27
CA ALA A 519 -38.06 28.34 -15.68
C ALA A 519 -38.56 28.53 -17.11
N ALA A 520 -38.55 29.77 -17.62
CA ALA A 520 -38.94 30.08 -18.99
C ALA A 520 -37.89 29.52 -19.99
N PRO A 521 -38.31 28.79 -21.03
CA PRO A 521 -37.38 28.30 -22.04
C PRO A 521 -36.79 29.47 -22.81
N ALA A 522 -35.49 29.37 -23.12
CA ALA A 522 -34.78 30.37 -23.89
C ALA A 522 -33.65 29.73 -24.66
N THR A 523 -33.34 30.28 -25.83
CA THR A 523 -32.14 29.92 -26.57
C THR A 523 -31.03 30.89 -26.20
N TYR A 524 -29.87 30.34 -25.82
CA TYR A 524 -28.63 31.07 -25.61
C TYR A 524 -27.68 30.86 -26.78
N THR A 525 -26.96 31.92 -27.15
CA THR A 525 -25.89 31.90 -28.13
C THR A 525 -24.65 32.48 -27.47
N VAL A 526 -23.57 31.71 -27.49
CA VAL A 526 -22.28 32.11 -26.91
C VAL A 526 -21.21 32.08 -27.98
N ASP A 527 -20.45 33.15 -28.05
CA ASP A 527 -19.22 33.27 -28.82
C ASP A 527 -18.08 33.68 -27.88
N ILE A 528 -16.83 33.29 -28.19
CA ILE A 528 -15.67 33.61 -27.34
C ILE A 528 -14.61 34.33 -28.15
N GLU A 529 -13.84 35.19 -27.49
CA GLU A 529 -12.68 35.86 -28.11
C GLU A 529 -11.55 34.86 -28.47
N GLY A 530 -11.63 33.62 -27.94
CA GLY A 530 -10.74 32.52 -28.28
C GLY A 530 -9.45 32.46 -27.46
N HIS A 531 -9.23 33.40 -26.53
CA HIS A 531 -8.06 33.43 -25.66
C HIS A 531 -8.47 33.27 -24.19
N LEU A 532 -8.14 32.11 -23.62
CA LEU A 532 -8.29 31.84 -22.19
C LEU A 532 -7.02 32.29 -21.47
N THR A 533 -7.14 33.20 -20.51
CA THR A 533 -6.05 33.58 -19.62
C THR A 533 -6.03 32.66 -18.43
N VAL A 534 -4.88 32.02 -18.18
CA VAL A 534 -4.68 31.00 -17.14
C VAL A 534 -3.57 31.45 -16.20
N PRO A 535 -3.85 31.69 -14.91
CA PRO A 535 -2.82 32.03 -13.93
C PRO A 535 -2.01 30.79 -13.53
N THR A 536 -0.68 30.92 -13.46
CA THR A 536 0.24 29.79 -13.19
C THR A 536 1.02 29.93 -11.88
N ALA A 537 1.00 31.11 -11.27
CA ALA A 537 1.70 31.43 -10.02
C ALA A 537 3.14 30.84 -9.94
N PRO A 538 4.07 31.25 -10.82
CA PRO A 538 5.37 30.58 -11.00
C PRO A 538 6.28 30.61 -9.76
N ALA A 539 6.01 31.50 -8.79
CA ALA A 539 6.73 31.55 -7.51
C ALA A 539 6.36 30.40 -6.54
N VAL A 540 5.27 29.67 -6.81
CA VAL A 540 4.77 28.59 -5.96
C VAL A 540 5.49 27.29 -6.29
N THR A 541 6.38 26.87 -5.40
CA THR A 541 7.23 25.69 -5.60
C THR A 541 6.80 24.54 -4.70
N THR A 542 6.72 23.33 -5.24
CA THR A 542 6.47 22.13 -4.44
C THR A 542 7.75 21.77 -3.69
N ALA A 543 7.70 21.76 -2.36
CA ALA A 543 8.86 21.34 -1.58
C ALA A 543 9.22 19.89 -1.93
N ALA A 544 10.48 19.64 -2.29
CA ALA A 544 10.98 18.27 -2.40
C ALA A 544 10.85 17.60 -1.03
N ALA A 545 10.29 16.39 -0.98
CA ALA A 545 10.22 15.65 0.28
C ALA A 545 11.66 15.48 0.80
N PRO A 546 12.02 16.03 1.98
CA PRO A 546 13.35 15.83 2.51
C PRO A 546 13.53 14.33 2.72
N LEU A 547 14.54 13.75 2.07
CA LEU A 547 14.87 12.35 2.30
C LEU A 547 15.18 12.21 3.80
N PRO A 548 14.56 11.25 4.51
CA PRO A 548 14.83 11.04 5.92
C PRO A 548 16.33 10.98 6.18
N ALA A 549 16.79 11.54 7.29
CA ALA A 549 18.21 11.64 7.59
C ALA A 549 18.94 10.30 7.40
N TRP A 550 18.31 9.17 7.75
CA TRP A 550 18.86 7.82 7.56
C TRP A 550 19.21 7.46 6.12
N VAL A 551 18.56 8.04 5.10
CA VAL A 551 18.88 7.81 3.68
C VAL A 551 20.30 8.26 3.36
N TRP A 552 20.74 9.37 3.96
CA TRP A 552 22.11 9.88 3.81
C TRP A 552 23.14 9.05 4.58
N TRP A 553 22.69 8.28 5.58
CA TRP A 553 23.54 7.39 6.38
C TRP A 553 23.64 6.00 5.78
N LEU A 554 22.72 5.59 4.89
CA LEU A 554 22.77 4.30 4.20
C LEU A 554 24.06 4.08 3.39
N PRO A 555 24.59 5.05 2.61
CA PRO A 555 25.87 4.88 1.93
C PRO A 555 27.02 4.65 2.92
N LEU A 556 27.02 5.37 4.05
CA LEU A 556 28.04 5.24 5.09
C LEU A 556 27.93 3.89 5.81
N ALA A 557 26.71 3.48 6.17
CA ALA A 557 26.44 2.17 6.77
C ALA A 557 26.77 1.03 5.81
N GLY A 558 26.47 1.19 4.52
CA GLY A 558 26.87 0.28 3.45
C GLY A 558 28.39 0.20 3.29
N ALA A 559 29.09 1.33 3.34
CA ALA A 559 30.56 1.38 3.28
C ALA A 559 31.21 0.73 4.51
N VAL A 560 30.65 0.96 5.71
CA VAL A 560 31.10 0.31 6.94
C VAL A 560 30.83 -1.19 6.90
N ALA A 561 29.65 -1.62 6.45
CA ALA A 561 29.32 -3.03 6.26
C ALA A 561 30.25 -3.68 5.22
N ALA A 562 30.54 -3.01 4.11
CA ALA A 562 31.49 -3.46 3.11
C ALA A 562 32.92 -3.53 3.67
N LEU A 563 33.34 -2.55 4.48
CA LEU A 563 34.63 -2.55 5.16
C LEU A 563 34.73 -3.68 6.18
N VAL A 564 33.69 -3.92 6.96
CA VAL A 564 33.59 -5.04 7.90
C VAL A 564 33.62 -6.38 7.13
N LEU A 565 32.91 -6.50 6.01
CA LEU A 565 32.94 -7.67 5.14
C LEU A 565 34.32 -7.86 4.48
N LEU A 566 35.03 -6.80 4.10
CA LEU A 566 36.39 -6.88 3.57
C LEU A 566 37.41 -7.27 4.66
N LEU A 567 37.23 -6.78 5.88
CA LEU A 567 38.10 -7.07 7.04
C LEU A 567 37.83 -8.45 7.65
N THR A 568 36.59 -8.95 7.60
CA THR A 568 36.18 -10.27 8.14
C THR A 568 36.15 -11.38 7.07
N GLY A 569 35.96 -11.02 5.80
CA GLY A 569 35.92 -11.89 4.63
C GLY A 569 37.29 -12.27 4.06
N ARG A 570 38.39 -11.77 4.62
CA ARG A 570 39.76 -12.30 4.39
C ARG A 570 40.03 -13.60 5.16
N ARG A 571 39.04 -14.49 5.26
CA ARG A 571 39.31 -15.92 5.33
C ARG A 571 39.05 -16.48 3.94
N ARG A 572 40.12 -16.57 3.14
CA ARG A 572 40.16 -17.56 2.06
C ARG A 572 39.83 -18.90 2.71
N THR A 573 38.62 -19.40 2.55
CA THR A 573 38.35 -20.83 2.63
C THR A 573 39.06 -21.43 1.43
N THR A 574 40.36 -21.65 1.58
CA THR A 574 41.07 -22.62 0.75
C THR A 574 40.26 -23.89 0.83
N ALA A 575 39.60 -24.26 -0.27
CA ALA A 575 38.95 -25.55 -0.38
C ALA A 575 39.99 -26.59 0.02
N PRO A 576 39.66 -27.55 0.91
CA PRO A 576 40.52 -28.70 1.13
C PRO A 576 40.86 -29.30 -0.24
N ALA A 577 42.13 -29.62 -0.48
CA ALA A 577 42.53 -30.26 -1.72
C ALA A 577 41.72 -31.54 -1.94
N ALA A 578 41.41 -31.85 -3.20
CA ALA A 578 40.78 -33.11 -3.55
C ALA A 578 41.63 -34.26 -3.01
N ASP A 579 41.00 -35.25 -2.39
CA ASP A 579 41.71 -36.42 -1.92
C ASP A 579 42.00 -37.35 -3.13
N PRO A 580 43.27 -37.50 -3.54
CA PRO A 580 43.61 -38.27 -4.74
C PRO A 580 43.29 -39.75 -4.60
N GLU A 581 43.28 -40.32 -3.38
CA GLU A 581 42.94 -41.75 -3.18
C GLU A 581 41.45 -42.03 -3.40
N ARG A 582 40.61 -40.99 -3.29
CA ARG A 582 39.14 -41.07 -3.43
C ARG A 582 38.61 -40.51 -4.76
N ALA A 583 39.49 -40.11 -5.68
CA ALA A 583 39.08 -39.60 -7.00
C ALA A 583 38.36 -40.64 -7.87
N GLY A 584 38.58 -41.93 -7.58
CA GLY A 584 37.90 -43.05 -8.22
C GLY A 584 36.44 -43.21 -7.83
N LEU A 585 36.03 -42.72 -6.65
CA LEU A 585 34.71 -42.94 -6.06
C LEU A 585 33.71 -41.84 -6.50
N PRO A 586 32.62 -42.19 -7.20
CA PRO A 586 31.55 -41.24 -7.54
C PRO A 586 30.94 -40.53 -6.33
N LEU A 587 30.68 -41.25 -5.24
CA LEU A 587 30.06 -40.69 -4.04
C LEU A 587 30.54 -41.41 -2.77
N GLU A 588 30.88 -40.62 -1.76
CA GLU A 588 31.12 -41.06 -0.39
C GLU A 588 30.38 -40.13 0.57
N ILE A 589 29.53 -40.70 1.44
CA ILE A 589 28.83 -39.99 2.49
C ILE A 589 29.33 -40.51 3.84
N THR A 590 29.71 -39.62 4.76
CA THR A 590 30.18 -39.98 6.10
C THR A 590 29.48 -39.14 7.19
N GLY A 591 28.85 -39.81 8.15
CA GLY A 591 28.27 -39.22 9.37
C GLY A 591 27.20 -38.16 9.14
N LEU A 592 26.48 -38.22 8.01
CA LEU A 592 25.64 -37.12 7.55
C LEU A 592 24.40 -36.94 8.44
N SER A 593 24.17 -35.73 8.95
CA SER A 593 23.02 -35.41 9.81
C SER A 593 22.37 -34.06 9.48
N LYS A 594 21.03 -33.99 9.60
CA LYS A 594 20.23 -32.78 9.37
C LYS A 594 18.99 -32.67 10.26
N ARG A 595 18.77 -31.48 10.83
CA ARG A 595 17.61 -31.03 11.58
C ARG A 595 17.02 -29.75 10.96
N TYR A 596 15.69 -29.64 10.90
CA TYR A 596 15.00 -28.44 10.42
C TYR A 596 14.56 -27.56 11.60
N ALA A 597 14.60 -26.23 11.42
CA ALA A 597 14.44 -25.22 12.47
C ALA A 597 13.10 -25.27 13.25
N ARG A 598 12.07 -25.95 12.73
CA ARG A 598 10.75 -26.10 13.37
C ARG A 598 10.54 -27.45 14.08
N SER A 599 11.58 -28.29 14.19
CA SER A 599 11.54 -29.54 14.95
C SER A 599 12.81 -29.65 15.79
N ALA A 600 12.73 -29.27 17.07
CA ALA A 600 13.86 -29.40 17.99
C ALA A 600 14.26 -30.87 18.22
N ASP A 601 13.29 -31.80 18.11
CA ASP A 601 13.41 -33.18 18.59
C ASP A 601 13.47 -34.26 17.49
N ARG A 602 13.33 -33.89 16.20
CA ARG A 602 13.29 -34.87 15.08
C ARG A 602 14.35 -34.57 14.02
N TYR A 603 15.28 -35.52 13.84
CA TYR A 603 16.24 -35.51 12.75
C TYR A 603 15.56 -35.94 11.44
N ALA A 604 15.85 -35.23 10.35
CA ALA A 604 15.43 -35.64 9.01
C ALA A 604 16.39 -36.68 8.42
N VAL A 605 17.68 -36.55 8.74
CA VAL A 605 18.74 -37.54 8.48
C VAL A 605 19.66 -37.55 9.70
N ARG A 606 20.10 -38.72 10.14
CA ARG A 606 20.98 -38.88 11.32
C ARG A 606 22.01 -39.98 11.06
N ASP A 607 23.28 -39.60 11.13
CA ASP A 607 24.44 -40.49 11.03
C ASP A 607 24.42 -41.42 9.80
N LEU A 608 24.10 -40.86 8.63
CA LEU A 608 24.05 -41.63 7.38
C LEU A 608 25.46 -41.74 6.77
N SER A 609 25.91 -42.97 6.52
CA SER A 609 27.21 -43.24 5.87
C SER A 609 27.10 -44.36 4.84
N PHE A 610 27.49 -44.12 3.59
CA PHE A 610 27.60 -45.13 2.54
C PHE A 610 28.47 -44.64 1.37
N ARG A 611 28.90 -45.54 0.49
CA ARG A 611 29.70 -45.24 -0.71
C ARG A 611 29.04 -45.82 -1.96
N VAL A 612 29.35 -45.22 -3.10
CA VAL A 612 28.86 -45.64 -4.42
C VAL A 612 30.06 -45.78 -5.34
N GLU A 613 30.15 -46.91 -6.01
CA GLU A 613 31.21 -47.25 -6.96
C GLU A 613 30.80 -46.87 -8.41
N ARG A 614 31.78 -46.83 -9.32
CA ARG A 614 31.52 -46.49 -10.73
C ARG A 614 30.65 -47.55 -11.41
N GLY A 615 29.75 -47.10 -12.29
CA GLY A 615 28.85 -47.98 -13.06
C GLY A 615 27.71 -48.60 -12.24
N GLN A 616 27.56 -48.22 -10.97
CA GLN A 616 26.43 -48.67 -10.15
C GLN A 616 25.17 -47.88 -10.48
N VAL A 617 24.05 -48.61 -10.58
CA VAL A 617 22.71 -48.04 -10.39
C VAL A 617 22.32 -48.30 -8.95
N LEU A 618 22.25 -47.25 -8.14
CA LEU A 618 21.97 -47.30 -6.71
C LEU A 618 20.53 -46.87 -6.43
N GLY A 619 19.72 -47.74 -5.81
CA GLY A 619 18.38 -47.43 -5.33
C GLY A 619 18.40 -46.96 -3.88
N LEU A 620 18.01 -45.72 -3.61
CA LEU A 620 17.73 -45.22 -2.27
C LEU A 620 16.27 -45.55 -1.93
N LEU A 621 16.08 -46.52 -1.06
CA LEU A 621 14.79 -47.13 -0.76
C LEU A 621 14.35 -46.82 0.67
N GLY A 622 13.06 -46.58 0.88
CA GLY A 622 12.50 -46.33 2.22
C GLY A 622 11.11 -45.72 2.15
N PRO A 623 10.32 -45.75 3.23
CA PRO A 623 8.99 -45.15 3.26
C PRO A 623 9.04 -43.62 3.08
N ASN A 624 7.88 -43.02 2.85
CA ASN A 624 7.74 -41.57 2.82
C ASN A 624 8.17 -40.98 4.18
N GLY A 625 9.07 -39.99 4.15
CA GLY A 625 9.64 -39.41 5.37
C GLY A 625 10.90 -40.12 5.91
N ALA A 626 11.44 -41.14 5.22
CA ALA A 626 12.69 -41.80 5.62
C ALA A 626 13.96 -40.94 5.47
N GLY A 627 13.86 -39.74 4.90
CA GLY A 627 14.99 -38.81 4.73
C GLY A 627 15.60 -38.75 3.31
N LYS A 628 15.12 -39.58 2.37
CA LYS A 628 15.66 -39.71 0.99
C LYS A 628 15.89 -38.37 0.27
N THR A 629 14.83 -37.59 0.04
CA THR A 629 14.91 -36.28 -0.61
C THR A 629 15.80 -35.30 0.17
N THR A 630 15.85 -35.38 1.50
CA THR A 630 16.74 -34.52 2.31
C THR A 630 18.21 -34.89 2.08
N THR A 631 18.54 -36.19 1.99
CA THR A 631 19.87 -36.67 1.60
C THR A 631 20.25 -36.19 0.20
N LEU A 632 19.37 -36.33 -0.79
CA LEU A 632 19.63 -35.89 -2.17
C LEU A 632 19.84 -34.37 -2.27
N ARG A 633 19.04 -33.57 -1.57
CA ARG A 633 19.23 -32.11 -1.50
C ARG A 633 20.57 -31.71 -0.87
N MET A 634 21.04 -32.44 0.14
CA MET A 634 22.36 -32.21 0.73
C MET A 634 23.49 -32.58 -0.23
N LEU A 635 23.34 -33.67 -0.99
CA LEU A 635 24.32 -34.11 -1.99
C LEU A 635 24.48 -33.10 -3.14
N MET A 636 23.40 -32.42 -3.54
CA MET A 636 23.48 -31.34 -4.53
C MET A 636 23.96 -30.00 -3.95
N GLY A 637 24.19 -29.92 -2.63
CA GLY A 637 24.54 -28.67 -1.96
C GLY A 637 23.39 -27.66 -1.88
N LEU A 638 22.13 -28.06 -2.11
CA LEU A 638 20.94 -27.20 -1.94
C LEU A 638 20.64 -26.95 -0.45
N ILE A 639 21.00 -27.90 0.42
CA ILE A 639 20.88 -27.81 1.87
C ILE A 639 22.24 -28.13 2.49
N THR A 640 22.68 -27.32 3.46
CA THR A 640 23.92 -27.60 4.20
C THR A 640 23.65 -28.62 5.32
N PRO A 641 24.44 -29.70 5.44
CA PRO A 641 24.33 -30.63 6.56
C PRO A 641 24.71 -29.95 7.88
N ASP A 642 24.13 -30.41 8.99
CA ASP A 642 24.50 -29.90 10.31
C ASP A 642 25.77 -30.59 10.82
N GLU A 643 25.95 -31.88 10.50
CA GLU A 643 27.12 -32.70 10.80
C GLU A 643 27.41 -33.67 9.63
N GLY A 644 28.64 -34.18 9.55
CA GLY A 644 29.11 -35.09 8.50
C GLY A 644 29.62 -34.37 7.24
N GLU A 645 30.09 -35.16 6.26
CA GLU A 645 30.54 -34.65 4.97
C GLU A 645 30.09 -35.53 3.80
N ILE A 646 29.94 -34.92 2.63
CA ILE A 646 29.66 -35.58 1.36
C ILE A 646 30.84 -35.28 0.43
N ARG A 647 31.41 -36.32 -0.18
CA ARG A 647 32.46 -36.20 -1.19
C ARG A 647 32.00 -36.81 -2.51
N VAL A 648 32.25 -36.09 -3.59
CA VAL A 648 32.01 -36.53 -4.98
C VAL A 648 33.35 -36.48 -5.70
N PHE A 649 33.81 -37.60 -6.27
CA PHE A 649 35.13 -37.71 -6.90
C PHE A 649 36.28 -37.12 -6.05
N GLY A 650 36.29 -37.41 -4.73
CA GLY A 650 37.28 -36.90 -3.77
C GLY A 650 37.12 -35.43 -3.34
N HIS A 651 36.15 -34.70 -3.90
CA HIS A 651 35.88 -33.29 -3.59
C HIS A 651 34.73 -33.15 -2.60
N ALA A 652 34.93 -32.39 -1.53
CA ALA A 652 33.86 -32.06 -0.59
C ALA A 652 32.75 -31.24 -1.26
N VAL A 653 31.51 -31.70 -1.15
CA VAL A 653 30.31 -31.03 -1.64
C VAL A 653 29.97 -29.88 -0.72
N ARG A 654 29.74 -28.71 -1.32
CA ARG A 654 29.22 -27.51 -0.67
C ARG A 654 28.47 -26.68 -1.72
N PRO A 655 27.62 -25.73 -1.30
CA PRO A 655 27.00 -24.79 -2.24
C PRO A 655 28.06 -24.17 -3.17
N GLY A 656 27.86 -24.32 -4.49
CA GLY A 656 28.76 -23.81 -5.53
C GLY A 656 30.11 -24.56 -5.68
N ALA A 657 30.23 -25.80 -5.21
CA ALA A 657 31.43 -26.60 -5.44
C ALA A 657 31.63 -26.89 -6.93
N PRO A 658 32.85 -26.70 -7.51
CA PRO A 658 33.11 -26.97 -8.93
C PRO A 658 32.77 -28.40 -9.37
N VAL A 659 32.89 -29.36 -8.46
CA VAL A 659 32.57 -30.78 -8.73
C VAL A 659 31.09 -31.01 -9.07
N LEU A 660 30.18 -30.11 -8.68
CA LEU A 660 28.75 -30.21 -9.01
C LEU A 660 28.50 -30.07 -10.53
N SER A 661 29.45 -29.52 -11.29
CA SER A 661 29.39 -29.52 -12.77
C SER A 661 29.46 -30.94 -13.38
N ARG A 662 29.96 -31.93 -12.62
CA ARG A 662 30.02 -33.35 -12.98
C ARG A 662 28.84 -34.15 -12.44
N VAL A 663 27.83 -33.47 -11.87
CA VAL A 663 26.63 -34.08 -11.29
C VAL A 663 25.40 -33.58 -12.04
N GLY A 664 24.62 -34.51 -12.59
CA GLY A 664 23.30 -34.25 -13.16
C GLY A 664 22.23 -34.56 -12.13
N ALA A 665 21.21 -33.71 -12.02
CA ALA A 665 20.16 -33.94 -11.04
C ALA A 665 18.76 -33.60 -11.54
N PHE A 666 17.80 -34.41 -11.12
CA PHE A 666 16.37 -34.18 -11.24
C PHE A 666 15.72 -34.36 -9.86
N VAL A 667 15.37 -33.24 -9.22
CA VAL A 667 14.79 -33.21 -7.87
C VAL A 667 13.66 -32.18 -7.85
N GLU A 668 12.49 -32.54 -7.29
CA GLU A 668 11.28 -31.69 -7.19
C GLU A 668 10.55 -31.32 -8.49
N GLY A 669 10.39 -32.29 -9.40
CA GLY A 669 9.54 -32.11 -10.58
C GLY A 669 10.12 -31.13 -11.62
N ALA A 670 9.54 -31.11 -12.81
CA ALA A 670 10.13 -30.42 -13.95
C ALA A 670 9.51 -29.02 -14.18
N GLY A 671 10.27 -27.96 -13.90
CA GLY A 671 9.87 -26.57 -14.08
C GLY A 671 10.07 -26.04 -15.51
N PHE A 672 9.40 -26.66 -16.50
CA PHE A 672 9.52 -26.26 -17.91
C PHE A 672 8.60 -25.10 -18.28
N LEU A 673 9.05 -24.28 -19.24
CA LEU A 673 8.23 -23.26 -19.87
C LEU A 673 7.25 -23.93 -20.86
N PRO A 674 5.93 -23.90 -20.61
CA PRO A 674 4.96 -24.74 -21.31
C PRO A 674 4.73 -24.34 -22.78
N HIS A 675 5.04 -23.09 -23.13
CA HIS A 675 4.86 -22.54 -24.48
C HIS A 675 6.07 -22.80 -25.40
N LEU A 676 7.23 -23.14 -24.83
CA LEU A 676 8.42 -23.49 -25.58
C LEU A 676 8.43 -24.98 -25.95
N SER A 677 9.11 -25.32 -27.03
CA SER A 677 9.41 -26.70 -27.41
C SER A 677 10.34 -27.38 -26.40
N GLY A 678 10.39 -28.71 -26.42
CA GLY A 678 11.31 -29.48 -25.58
C GLY A 678 12.76 -29.07 -25.83
N ARG A 679 13.15 -28.87 -27.10
CA ARG A 679 14.50 -28.42 -27.47
C ARG A 679 14.83 -27.03 -26.92
N GLU A 680 13.94 -26.06 -27.09
CA GLU A 680 14.14 -24.69 -26.61
C GLU A 680 14.29 -24.61 -25.09
N ASN A 681 13.54 -25.44 -24.35
CA ASN A 681 13.68 -25.52 -22.89
C ASN A 681 15.09 -25.99 -22.47
N LEU A 682 15.65 -27.01 -23.14
CA LEU A 682 16.99 -27.53 -22.83
C LEU A 682 18.09 -26.53 -23.20
N GLU A 683 17.97 -25.87 -24.36
CA GLU A 683 18.93 -24.84 -24.80
C GLU A 683 18.92 -23.64 -23.85
N LEU A 684 17.74 -23.18 -23.43
CA LEU A 684 17.60 -22.08 -22.49
C LEU A 684 18.20 -22.44 -21.13
N TYR A 685 17.91 -23.65 -20.62
CA TYR A 685 18.49 -24.13 -19.37
C TYR A 685 20.02 -24.15 -19.44
N TRP A 686 20.61 -24.69 -20.52
CA TRP A 686 22.06 -24.74 -20.67
C TRP A 686 22.69 -23.34 -20.70
N ARG A 687 22.10 -22.41 -21.47
CA ARG A 687 22.56 -21.01 -21.53
C ARG A 687 22.55 -20.34 -20.16
N ALA A 688 21.55 -20.64 -19.31
CA ALA A 688 21.46 -20.09 -17.96
C ALA A 688 22.60 -20.57 -17.03
N THR A 689 23.25 -21.70 -17.33
CA THR A 689 24.42 -22.17 -16.57
C THR A 689 25.70 -21.37 -16.85
N GLY A 690 25.74 -20.60 -17.94
CA GLY A 690 26.92 -19.86 -18.38
C GLY A 690 28.07 -20.72 -18.91
N ARG A 691 27.84 -22.02 -19.14
CA ARG A 691 28.82 -22.97 -19.69
C ARG A 691 28.88 -22.89 -21.23
N PRO A 692 30.03 -23.23 -21.85
CA PRO A 692 30.16 -23.28 -23.31
C PRO A 692 29.13 -24.23 -23.96
N ALA A 693 28.66 -23.91 -25.15
CA ALA A 693 27.57 -24.66 -25.81
C ALA A 693 28.04 -26.05 -26.28
N GLU A 694 29.31 -26.17 -26.65
CA GLU A 694 29.98 -27.41 -27.04
C GLU A 694 29.97 -28.48 -25.94
N ASP A 695 29.98 -28.05 -24.68
CA ASP A 695 29.97 -28.93 -23.51
C ASP A 695 28.56 -29.46 -23.19
N ALA A 696 27.51 -29.05 -23.92
CA ALA A 696 26.13 -29.40 -23.60
C ALA A 696 25.80 -30.87 -23.89
N HIS A 697 26.47 -31.47 -24.89
CA HIS A 697 26.18 -32.81 -25.39
C HIS A 697 24.68 -33.05 -25.68
N LEU A 698 24.00 -32.02 -26.20
CA LEU A 698 22.54 -31.99 -26.34
C LEU A 698 22.00 -33.17 -27.17
N ASP A 699 22.60 -33.46 -28.33
CA ASP A 699 22.10 -34.52 -29.22
C ASP A 699 22.26 -35.93 -28.61
N GLU A 700 23.31 -36.14 -27.80
CA GLU A 700 23.55 -37.38 -27.08
C GLU A 700 22.56 -37.57 -25.93
N ALA A 701 22.33 -36.53 -25.13
CA ALA A 701 21.31 -36.55 -24.08
C ALA A 701 19.90 -36.81 -24.65
N LEU A 702 19.57 -36.22 -25.81
CA LEU A 702 18.29 -36.42 -26.50
C LEU A 702 18.13 -37.84 -27.06
N ARG A 703 19.20 -38.42 -27.62
CA ARG A 703 19.22 -39.81 -28.10
C ARG A 703 19.00 -40.80 -26.96
N ILE A 704 19.61 -40.57 -25.80
CA ILE A 704 19.44 -41.42 -24.62
C ILE A 704 18.01 -41.30 -24.07
N ALA A 705 17.48 -40.08 -23.96
CA ALA A 705 16.12 -39.82 -23.46
C ALA A 705 15.00 -40.35 -24.37
N GLY A 706 15.26 -40.57 -25.67
CA GLY A 706 14.33 -41.25 -26.58
C GLY A 706 13.00 -40.50 -26.80
N LEU A 707 13.06 -39.18 -27.02
CA LEU A 707 11.88 -38.33 -27.25
C LEU A 707 11.51 -38.15 -28.74
N GLY A 708 12.40 -38.48 -29.67
CA GLY A 708 12.15 -38.43 -31.11
C GLY A 708 11.59 -37.09 -31.61
N ASP A 709 10.62 -37.15 -32.51
CA ASP A 709 9.98 -35.98 -33.13
C ASP A 709 9.17 -35.12 -32.15
N ALA A 710 8.93 -35.59 -30.91
CA ALA A 710 8.21 -34.82 -29.92
C ALA A 710 8.95 -33.54 -29.50
N LEU A 711 10.27 -33.50 -29.68
CA LEU A 711 11.15 -32.40 -29.25
C LEU A 711 10.84 -31.05 -29.91
N SER A 712 10.24 -31.07 -31.11
CA SER A 712 9.82 -29.86 -31.84
C SER A 712 8.46 -29.32 -31.37
N ARG A 713 7.70 -30.08 -30.57
CA ARG A 713 6.39 -29.68 -30.06
C ARG A 713 6.50 -28.96 -28.72
N ALA A 714 5.59 -28.02 -28.49
CA ALA A 714 5.48 -27.29 -27.22
C ALA A 714 5.24 -28.24 -26.04
N VAL A 715 5.92 -28.00 -24.91
CA VAL A 715 5.90 -28.87 -23.72
C VAL A 715 4.50 -28.99 -23.11
N ARG A 716 3.60 -28.00 -23.30
CA ARG A 716 2.19 -28.13 -22.88
C ARG A 716 1.46 -29.34 -23.48
N THR A 717 1.95 -29.88 -24.61
CA THR A 717 1.36 -31.03 -25.30
C THR A 717 1.93 -32.38 -24.84
N TYR A 718 2.83 -32.38 -23.86
CA TYR A 718 3.53 -33.57 -23.40
C TYR A 718 2.73 -34.32 -22.34
N SER A 719 2.68 -35.65 -22.43
CA SER A 719 2.22 -36.50 -21.33
C SER A 719 3.14 -36.36 -20.10
N GLN A 720 2.72 -36.90 -18.96
CA GLN A 720 3.57 -36.93 -17.75
C GLN A 720 4.90 -37.67 -17.99
N GLY A 721 4.87 -38.86 -18.62
CA GLY A 721 6.08 -39.59 -18.98
C GLY A 721 6.98 -38.87 -19.99
N MET A 722 6.41 -38.09 -20.91
CA MET A 722 7.22 -37.26 -21.82
C MET A 722 7.90 -36.10 -21.08
N ARG A 723 7.21 -35.46 -20.12
CA ARG A 723 7.79 -34.40 -19.29
C ARG A 723 8.91 -34.92 -18.40
N GLN A 724 8.74 -36.10 -17.81
CA GLN A 724 9.80 -36.71 -17.00
C GLN A 724 11.01 -37.12 -17.85
N ARG A 725 10.82 -37.67 -19.06
CA ARG A 725 11.92 -37.93 -20.00
C ARG A 725 12.67 -36.66 -20.39
N LEU A 726 11.95 -35.56 -20.62
CA LEU A 726 12.59 -34.27 -20.90
C LEU A 726 13.40 -33.76 -19.69
N ALA A 727 12.90 -33.98 -18.47
CA ALA A 727 13.60 -33.62 -17.24
C ALA A 727 14.90 -34.43 -17.04
N ILE A 728 14.87 -35.71 -17.38
CA ILE A 728 16.07 -36.54 -17.40
C ILE A 728 17.04 -36.09 -18.50
N ALA A 729 16.55 -35.76 -19.69
CA ALA A 729 17.38 -35.19 -20.75
C ALA A 729 18.09 -33.91 -20.28
N GLN A 730 17.37 -33.05 -19.54
CA GLN A 730 17.95 -31.85 -18.91
C GLN A 730 19.03 -32.20 -17.87
N ALA A 731 18.79 -33.21 -17.04
CA ALA A 731 19.77 -33.67 -16.05
C ALA A 731 21.01 -34.35 -16.69
N MET A 732 20.88 -34.88 -17.91
CA MET A 732 21.96 -35.50 -18.68
C MET A 732 22.81 -34.49 -19.49
N LEU A 733 22.41 -33.22 -19.55
CA LEU A 733 23.19 -32.21 -20.27
C LEU A 733 24.60 -32.08 -19.66
N GLY A 734 25.61 -32.10 -20.52
CA GLY A 734 27.01 -32.19 -20.13
C GLY A 734 27.50 -33.57 -19.72
N LEU A 735 26.70 -34.62 -19.94
CA LEU A 735 26.99 -36.03 -19.66
C LEU A 735 27.70 -36.27 -18.33
N PRO A 736 27.07 -35.87 -17.22
CA PRO A 736 27.68 -35.96 -15.90
C PRO A 736 27.99 -37.41 -15.53
N ASP A 737 29.14 -37.60 -14.88
CA ASP A 737 29.61 -38.91 -14.41
C ASP A 737 28.70 -39.52 -13.32
N LEU A 738 27.95 -38.66 -12.61
CA LEU A 738 26.97 -39.02 -11.59
C LEU A 738 25.61 -38.38 -11.88
N LEU A 739 24.58 -39.20 -12.08
CA LEU A 739 23.20 -38.76 -12.31
C LEU A 739 22.32 -39.09 -11.09
N ILE A 740 21.52 -38.13 -10.63
CA ILE A 740 20.70 -38.26 -9.42
C ILE A 740 19.24 -37.96 -9.74
N LEU A 741 18.36 -38.92 -9.46
CA LEU A 741 16.95 -38.86 -9.83
C LEU A 741 16.08 -39.11 -8.58
N ASP A 742 15.28 -38.12 -8.18
CA ASP A 742 14.33 -38.27 -7.07
C ASP A 742 12.94 -38.67 -7.58
N GLU A 743 12.51 -39.90 -7.27
CA GLU A 743 11.20 -40.47 -7.64
C GLU A 743 10.87 -40.32 -9.14
N PRO A 744 11.76 -40.74 -10.07
CA PRO A 744 11.63 -40.45 -11.50
C PRO A 744 10.46 -41.15 -12.19
N THR A 745 9.86 -42.15 -11.54
CA THR A 745 8.76 -42.99 -12.06
C THR A 745 7.42 -42.72 -11.40
N ASN A 746 7.38 -41.78 -10.46
CA ASN A 746 6.16 -41.47 -9.73
C ASN A 746 5.05 -40.97 -10.67
N GLY A 747 3.87 -41.58 -10.57
CA GLY A 747 2.69 -41.26 -11.39
C GLY A 747 2.79 -41.66 -12.86
N LEU A 748 3.66 -42.63 -13.21
CA LEU A 748 3.73 -43.20 -14.55
C LEU A 748 2.95 -44.52 -14.67
N ASP A 749 2.39 -44.77 -15.85
CA ASP A 749 1.79 -46.07 -16.19
C ASP A 749 2.88 -47.15 -16.40
N PRO A 750 2.59 -48.45 -16.22
CA PRO A 750 3.59 -49.52 -16.34
C PRO A 750 4.46 -49.53 -17.62
N PRO A 751 3.92 -49.24 -18.83
CA PRO A 751 4.76 -49.11 -20.03
C PRO A 751 5.75 -47.94 -19.95
N GLN A 752 5.34 -46.81 -19.36
CA GLN A 752 6.18 -45.61 -19.21
C GLN A 752 7.27 -45.83 -18.17
N ILE A 753 6.99 -46.59 -17.10
CA ILE A 753 7.99 -47.03 -16.10
C ILE A 753 9.06 -47.90 -16.77
N ARG A 754 8.66 -48.85 -17.62
CA ARG A 754 9.60 -49.70 -18.37
C ARG A 754 10.49 -48.88 -19.31
N GLU A 755 9.92 -47.94 -20.07
CA GLU A 755 10.69 -47.02 -20.92
C GLU A 755 11.70 -46.20 -20.09
N MET A 756 11.27 -45.69 -18.93
CA MET A 756 12.12 -44.91 -18.02
C MET A 756 13.30 -45.72 -17.48
N ARG A 757 13.02 -46.98 -17.09
CA ARG A 757 14.04 -47.93 -16.66
C ARG A 757 15.12 -48.13 -17.73
N ASP A 758 14.71 -48.32 -18.98
CA ASP A 758 15.63 -48.56 -20.08
C ASP A 758 16.51 -47.31 -20.39
N VAL A 759 16.02 -46.09 -20.11
CA VAL A 759 16.84 -44.86 -20.17
C VAL A 759 17.93 -44.87 -19.09
N MET A 760 17.59 -45.21 -17.84
CA MET A 760 18.54 -45.24 -16.73
C MET A 760 19.61 -46.34 -16.92
N ILE A 761 19.20 -47.54 -17.35
CA ILE A 761 20.12 -48.65 -17.61
C ILE A 761 21.07 -48.31 -18.77
N ARG A 762 20.59 -47.73 -19.87
CA ARG A 762 21.44 -47.32 -20.99
C ARG A 762 22.48 -46.27 -20.58
N TYR A 763 22.09 -45.32 -19.74
CA TYR A 763 23.02 -44.31 -19.22
C TYR A 763 24.11 -44.93 -18.33
N ALA A 764 23.75 -45.90 -17.49
CA ALA A 764 24.70 -46.61 -16.63
C ALA A 764 25.62 -47.57 -17.40
N ALA A 765 25.12 -48.21 -18.47
CA ALA A 765 25.89 -49.11 -19.32
C ALA A 765 27.11 -48.46 -19.98
N GLU A 766 27.11 -47.14 -20.13
CA GLU A 766 28.23 -46.34 -20.63
C GLU A 766 29.27 -46.02 -19.52
N GLY A 767 29.20 -46.68 -18.35
CA GLY A 767 30.16 -46.57 -17.25
C GLY A 767 29.87 -45.44 -16.25
N ARG A 768 28.73 -44.77 -16.39
CA ARG A 768 28.28 -43.66 -15.51
C ARG A 768 27.50 -44.20 -14.32
N THR A 769 27.48 -43.46 -13.21
CA THR A 769 26.77 -43.86 -11.99
C THR A 769 25.42 -43.17 -11.91
N VAL A 770 24.37 -43.92 -11.54
CA VAL A 770 23.00 -43.39 -11.40
C VAL A 770 22.49 -43.68 -9.99
N ILE A 771 21.97 -42.65 -9.31
CA ILE A 771 21.31 -42.76 -8.01
C ILE A 771 19.84 -42.44 -8.21
N VAL A 772 18.97 -43.38 -7.81
CA VAL A 772 17.52 -43.24 -7.93
C VAL A 772 16.90 -43.37 -6.55
N SER A 773 16.06 -42.43 -6.15
CA SER A 773 15.17 -42.57 -5.00
C SER A 773 13.83 -43.11 -5.50
N SER A 774 13.34 -44.20 -4.92
CA SER A 774 12.02 -44.75 -5.23
C SER A 774 11.41 -45.39 -3.98
N HIS A 775 10.10 -45.41 -3.89
CA HIS A 775 9.34 -46.18 -2.91
C HIS A 775 8.68 -47.43 -3.52
N LEU A 776 8.82 -47.64 -4.83
CA LEU A 776 8.26 -48.78 -5.56
C LEU A 776 9.29 -49.93 -5.62
N LEU A 777 9.12 -50.92 -4.76
CA LEU A 777 10.06 -52.03 -4.58
C LEU A 777 10.29 -52.83 -5.88
N ALA A 778 9.21 -53.11 -6.62
CA ALA A 778 9.27 -53.85 -7.88
C ALA A 778 10.09 -53.14 -8.97
N GLU A 779 10.11 -51.81 -8.97
CA GLU A 779 10.91 -51.03 -9.92
C GLU A 779 12.39 -51.08 -9.56
N VAL A 780 12.68 -50.90 -8.26
CA VAL A 780 14.03 -50.87 -7.71
C VAL A 780 14.72 -52.22 -7.91
N GLU A 781 14.02 -53.33 -7.68
CA GLU A 781 14.55 -54.69 -7.91
C GLU A 781 14.97 -54.93 -9.38
N GLN A 782 14.23 -54.36 -10.33
CA GLN A 782 14.46 -54.56 -11.75
C GLN A 782 15.44 -53.57 -12.39
N SER A 783 15.72 -52.44 -11.73
CA SER A 783 16.48 -51.32 -12.29
C SER A 783 17.82 -51.09 -11.61
N CYS A 784 17.92 -51.42 -10.32
CA CYS A 784 19.08 -51.13 -9.49
C CYS A 784 20.00 -52.34 -9.39
N THR A 785 21.30 -52.06 -9.25
CA THR A 785 22.33 -53.06 -8.96
C THR A 785 22.60 -53.18 -7.46
N HIS A 786 22.45 -52.06 -6.74
CA HIS A 786 22.73 -51.92 -5.31
C HIS A 786 21.62 -51.09 -4.66
N LEU A 787 21.33 -51.34 -3.39
CA LEU A 787 20.32 -50.63 -2.61
C LEU A 787 20.90 -50.02 -1.36
N VAL A 788 20.30 -48.91 -0.94
CA VAL A 788 20.48 -48.28 0.36
C VAL A 788 19.09 -48.15 0.97
N VAL A 789 18.79 -48.98 1.97
CA VAL A 789 17.52 -48.98 2.69
C VAL A 789 17.62 -47.98 3.85
N MET A 790 16.71 -47.00 3.87
CA MET A 790 16.61 -45.97 4.91
C MET A 790 15.28 -46.08 5.66
N ASP A 791 15.33 -45.90 6.98
CA ASP A 791 14.15 -45.71 7.83
C ASP A 791 14.40 -44.58 8.84
N ARG A 792 13.38 -43.74 9.06
CA ARG A 792 13.42 -42.61 10.03
C ARG A 792 14.72 -41.79 10.02
N GLY A 793 15.29 -41.55 8.83
CA GLY A 793 16.49 -40.74 8.63
C GLY A 793 17.82 -41.49 8.86
N ARG A 794 17.82 -42.81 9.07
CA ARG A 794 19.02 -43.62 9.30
C ARG A 794 19.20 -44.69 8.22
N LEU A 795 20.43 -45.16 8.07
CA LEU A 795 20.74 -46.35 7.27
C LEU A 795 20.26 -47.62 8.01
N VAL A 796 19.50 -48.46 7.32
CA VAL A 796 19.14 -49.81 7.80
C VAL A 796 20.11 -50.83 7.21
N GLN A 797 20.24 -50.86 5.88
CA GLN A 797 21.13 -51.78 5.17
C GLN A 797 21.58 -51.19 3.83
N ALA A 798 22.78 -51.53 3.37
CA ALA A 798 23.26 -51.20 2.03
C ALA A 798 24.03 -52.37 1.43
N GLY A 799 23.84 -52.64 0.14
CA GLY A 799 24.50 -53.76 -0.56
C GLY A 799 23.90 -54.07 -1.94
N PRO A 800 24.42 -55.08 -2.65
CA PRO A 800 23.84 -55.59 -3.89
C PRO A 800 22.39 -56.07 -3.68
N VAL A 801 21.51 -55.85 -4.67
CA VAL A 801 20.09 -56.24 -4.58
C VAL A 801 19.92 -57.72 -4.21
N HIS A 802 20.72 -58.60 -4.82
CA HIS A 802 20.60 -60.05 -4.62
C HIS A 802 20.97 -60.53 -3.20
N GLU A 803 21.77 -59.76 -2.45
CA GLU A 803 22.08 -60.07 -1.05
C GLU A 803 20.95 -59.66 -0.10
N ILE A 804 20.16 -58.65 -0.49
CA ILE A 804 19.08 -58.08 0.32
C ILE A 804 17.77 -58.88 0.15
N VAL A 805 17.52 -59.46 -1.03
CA VAL A 805 16.31 -60.26 -1.33
C VAL A 805 16.36 -61.69 -0.71
N GLY A 806 17.53 -62.13 -0.21
CA GLY A 806 17.69 -63.41 0.49
C GLY A 806 17.86 -64.64 -0.43
N THR A 807 18.54 -65.67 0.09
CA THR A 807 18.89 -66.91 -0.61
C THR A 807 17.86 -68.02 -0.41
N GLY A 808 16.85 -68.12 -1.28
CA GLY A 808 16.13 -69.36 -1.70
C GLY A 808 15.61 -70.39 -0.68
N ASP A 809 15.73 -70.17 0.62
CA ASP A 809 15.37 -71.06 1.74
C ASP A 809 13.94 -70.86 2.23
N THR A 810 13.26 -69.86 1.67
CA THR A 810 11.86 -69.52 1.93
C THR A 810 10.98 -69.99 0.78
N LEU A 811 10.02 -70.86 1.10
CA LEU A 811 9.07 -71.46 0.18
C LEU A 811 7.67 -70.91 0.43
N LEU A 812 6.95 -70.59 -0.64
CA LEU A 812 5.51 -70.35 -0.57
C LEU A 812 4.80 -71.68 -0.85
N VAL A 813 4.01 -72.13 0.12
CA VAL A 813 3.08 -73.25 0.00
C VAL A 813 1.71 -72.67 -0.30
N GLY A 814 1.28 -72.75 -1.55
CA GLY A 814 -0.07 -72.37 -1.96
C GLY A 814 -1.07 -73.44 -1.52
N THR A 815 -2.04 -73.05 -0.70
CA THR A 815 -3.05 -73.97 -0.15
C THR A 815 -4.43 -73.79 -0.80
N GLY A 816 -4.58 -72.81 -1.71
CA GLY A 816 -5.82 -72.48 -2.41
C GLY A 816 -6.91 -71.83 -1.53
N ILE A 817 -6.73 -71.86 -0.21
CA ILE A 817 -7.58 -71.23 0.80
C ILE A 817 -6.70 -70.62 1.91
N PRO A 818 -7.13 -69.51 2.53
CA PRO A 818 -6.41 -68.89 3.65
C PRO A 818 -6.26 -69.86 4.82
N VAL A 819 -5.05 -69.96 5.36
CA VAL A 819 -4.71 -70.84 6.48
C VAL A 819 -5.05 -70.15 7.81
N ASP A 820 -5.61 -70.89 8.76
CA ASP A 820 -5.89 -70.41 10.11
C ASP A 820 -4.62 -70.42 11.00
N GLU A 821 -4.54 -69.48 11.94
CA GLU A 821 -3.35 -69.30 12.82
C GLU A 821 -2.94 -70.59 13.57
N PRO A 822 -3.88 -71.41 14.12
CA PRO A 822 -3.51 -72.64 14.81
C PRO A 822 -2.83 -73.67 13.90
N LEU A 823 -3.10 -73.62 12.59
CA LEU A 823 -2.47 -74.50 11.61
C LEU A 823 -1.08 -73.98 11.22
N ALA A 824 -0.92 -72.67 11.07
CA ALA A 824 0.39 -72.04 10.84
C ALA A 824 1.37 -72.33 11.98
N GLU A 825 0.93 -72.25 13.24
CA GLU A 825 1.74 -72.59 14.42
C GLU A 825 2.13 -74.08 14.45
N LYS A 826 1.22 -74.98 14.07
CA LYS A 826 1.52 -76.41 13.95
C LYS A 826 2.56 -76.71 12.87
N VAL A 827 2.48 -76.01 11.73
CA VAL A 827 3.47 -76.13 10.65
C VAL A 827 4.82 -75.56 11.07
N ALA A 828 4.84 -74.45 11.83
CA ALA A 828 6.07 -73.89 12.39
C ALA A 828 6.76 -74.83 13.40
N ALA A 829 6.02 -75.73 14.04
CA ALA A 829 6.54 -76.72 14.98
C ALA A 829 7.06 -78.02 14.31
N LEU A 830 6.98 -78.14 12.98
CA LEU A 830 7.47 -79.31 12.27
C LEU A 830 9.01 -79.40 12.26
N PRO A 831 9.60 -80.61 12.36
CA PRO A 831 11.05 -80.77 12.27
C PRO A 831 11.55 -80.37 10.88
N GLY A 832 12.54 -79.48 10.80
CA GLY A 832 13.07 -78.98 9.53
C GLY A 832 12.50 -77.62 9.09
N VAL A 833 11.57 -77.04 9.87
CA VAL A 833 10.95 -75.73 9.62
C VAL A 833 11.50 -74.70 10.62
N ALA A 834 12.15 -73.66 10.12
CA ALA A 834 12.65 -72.56 10.94
C ALA A 834 11.55 -71.56 11.33
N SER A 835 10.57 -71.36 10.44
CA SER A 835 9.39 -70.52 10.71
C SER A 835 8.32 -70.75 9.64
N ALA A 836 7.04 -70.68 10.02
CA ALA A 836 5.91 -70.64 9.09
C ALA A 836 5.01 -69.46 9.43
N VAL A 837 4.68 -68.64 8.43
CA VAL A 837 3.85 -67.42 8.58
C VAL A 837 2.73 -67.47 7.56
N ARG A 838 1.55 -66.95 7.93
CA ARG A 838 0.41 -66.85 7.03
C ARG A 838 0.70 -65.89 5.86
N ALA A 839 0.29 -66.28 4.67
CA ALA A 839 0.32 -65.46 3.46
C ALA A 839 -1.06 -65.50 2.80
N ASP A 840 -1.36 -64.52 1.94
CA ASP A 840 -2.70 -64.35 1.36
C ASP A 840 -3.20 -65.59 0.59
N ASP A 841 -2.29 -66.34 -0.07
CA ASP A 841 -2.60 -67.56 -0.84
C ASP A 841 -2.10 -68.87 -0.17
N GLY A 842 -1.70 -68.83 1.11
CA GLY A 842 -1.32 -70.02 1.87
C GLY A 842 -0.31 -69.77 3.01
N LEU A 843 0.84 -70.45 2.97
CA LEU A 843 1.88 -70.41 4.02
C LEU A 843 3.25 -70.06 3.44
N LEU A 844 3.92 -69.07 4.03
CA LEU A 844 5.34 -68.81 3.82
C LEU A 844 6.15 -69.61 4.84
N VAL A 845 6.89 -70.60 4.36
CA VAL A 845 7.67 -71.51 5.21
C VAL A 845 9.16 -71.33 4.92
N ARG A 846 9.93 -70.97 5.95
CA ARG A 846 11.39 -70.95 5.90
C ARG A 846 11.92 -72.26 6.46
N LEU A 847 12.73 -72.96 5.69
CA LEU A 847 13.36 -74.21 6.09
C LEU A 847 14.61 -73.92 6.93
N ASP A 848 14.91 -74.79 7.90
CA ASP A 848 16.23 -74.79 8.56
C ASP A 848 17.27 -75.53 7.70
N ALA A 849 18.52 -75.60 8.16
CA ALA A 849 19.63 -76.19 7.40
C ALA A 849 19.45 -77.70 7.09
N ASP A 850 18.61 -78.41 7.86
CA ASP A 850 18.33 -79.85 7.71
C ASP A 850 16.97 -80.10 7.03
N GLY A 851 16.22 -79.04 6.74
CA GLY A 851 14.91 -79.05 6.09
C GLY A 851 15.00 -79.19 4.56
N THR A 852 14.05 -79.91 3.97
CA THR A 852 13.91 -80.00 2.51
C THR A 852 12.46 -79.80 2.09
N ALA A 853 12.23 -79.17 0.93
CA ALA A 853 10.89 -78.93 0.39
C ALA A 853 10.07 -80.23 0.29
N ALA A 854 10.71 -81.36 -0.08
CA ALA A 854 10.06 -82.66 -0.18
C ALA A 854 9.57 -83.18 1.18
N ARG A 855 10.35 -82.99 2.25
CA ARG A 855 9.96 -83.39 3.61
C ARG A 855 8.85 -82.51 4.16
N LEU A 856 8.95 -81.20 3.93
CA LEU A 856 7.89 -80.24 4.27
C LEU A 856 6.56 -80.62 3.61
N VAL A 857 6.54 -80.90 2.30
CA VAL A 857 5.31 -81.32 1.59
C VAL A 857 4.74 -82.60 2.18
N ALA A 858 5.59 -83.60 2.50
CA ALA A 858 5.12 -84.86 3.09
C ALA A 858 4.48 -84.65 4.47
N ASP A 859 5.06 -83.79 5.30
CA ASP A 859 4.55 -83.50 6.64
C ASP A 859 3.30 -82.61 6.61
N LEU A 860 3.19 -81.68 5.65
CA LEU A 860 1.98 -80.89 5.40
C LEU A 860 0.79 -81.77 4.98
N VAL A 861 1.02 -82.73 4.08
CA VAL A 861 -0.03 -83.68 3.66
C VAL A 861 -0.46 -84.59 4.81
N ARG A 862 0.46 -85.01 5.70
CA ARG A 862 0.11 -85.80 6.91
C ARG A 862 -0.73 -85.04 7.92
N LEU A 863 -0.62 -83.71 7.93
CA LEU A 863 -1.44 -82.83 8.76
C LEU A 863 -2.77 -82.45 8.09
N ASP A 864 -3.13 -83.10 6.99
CA ASP A 864 -4.30 -82.81 6.15
C ASP A 864 -4.36 -81.35 5.66
N VAL A 865 -3.19 -80.72 5.46
CA VAL A 865 -3.10 -79.39 4.84
C VAL A 865 -3.21 -79.54 3.32
N PRO A 866 -4.17 -78.88 2.65
CA PRO A 866 -4.26 -78.92 1.19
C PRO A 866 -3.06 -78.18 0.60
N VAL A 867 -2.23 -78.88 -0.19
CA VAL A 867 -1.07 -78.29 -0.88
C VAL A 867 -1.34 -78.27 -2.38
N GLU A 868 -1.57 -77.09 -2.95
CA GLU A 868 -1.82 -76.87 -4.37
C GLU A 868 -0.54 -76.56 -5.13
N SER A 869 0.37 -75.79 -4.55
CA SER A 869 1.68 -75.50 -5.13
C SER A 869 2.76 -75.28 -4.07
N VAL A 870 4.02 -75.57 -4.39
CA VAL A 870 5.17 -75.20 -3.55
C VAL A 870 6.28 -74.66 -4.45
N GLY A 871 6.74 -73.45 -4.17
CA GLY A 871 7.79 -72.80 -4.95
C GLY A 871 8.64 -71.82 -4.14
N PRO A 872 9.86 -71.52 -4.60
CA PRO A 872 10.72 -70.53 -3.95
C PRO A 872 10.08 -69.14 -4.00
N HIS A 873 10.02 -68.44 -2.86
CA HIS A 873 9.52 -67.08 -2.76
C HIS A 873 10.68 -66.08 -2.82
N ARG A 874 10.72 -65.24 -3.85
CA ARG A 874 11.77 -64.21 -4.06
C ARG A 874 11.11 -62.87 -4.39
N ARG A 875 10.74 -62.09 -3.37
CA ARG A 875 10.23 -60.72 -3.55
C ARG A 875 10.97 -59.77 -2.61
N LEU A 876 11.48 -58.65 -3.16
CA LEU A 876 12.09 -57.58 -2.38
C LEU A 876 11.13 -56.98 -1.34
N GLU A 877 9.82 -57.09 -1.59
CA GLU A 877 8.75 -56.62 -0.71
C GLU A 877 8.79 -57.24 0.69
N ASP A 878 8.92 -58.56 0.78
CA ASP A 878 8.92 -59.26 2.07
C ASP A 878 10.22 -59.05 2.85
N ALA A 879 11.36 -58.99 2.15
CA ALA A 879 12.64 -58.63 2.75
C ALA A 879 12.62 -57.21 3.32
N PHE A 880 12.03 -56.26 2.59
CA PHE A 880 11.89 -54.87 3.03
C PHE A 880 10.96 -54.73 4.24
N LEU A 881 9.82 -55.44 4.25
CA LEU A 881 8.91 -55.48 5.40
C LEU A 881 9.58 -56.07 6.64
N THR A 882 10.41 -57.10 6.47
CA THR A 882 11.18 -57.69 7.58
C THR A 882 12.22 -56.71 8.14
N LEU A 883 12.95 -56.00 7.26
CA LEU A 883 13.99 -55.05 7.64
C LEU A 883 13.46 -53.80 8.36
N ILE A 884 12.27 -53.33 8.01
CA ILE A 884 11.65 -52.17 8.65
C ILE A 884 10.79 -52.57 9.85
N GLY A 885 10.08 -53.71 9.77
CA GLY A 885 9.20 -54.22 10.83
C GLY A 885 9.93 -54.75 12.07
N GLY A 886 11.15 -55.26 11.91
CA GLY A 886 11.99 -55.72 13.05
C GLY A 886 12.59 -54.60 13.92
N SER A 887 12.32 -53.33 13.59
CA SER A 887 12.87 -52.14 14.26
C SER A 887 11.87 -51.44 15.21
N ALA A 888 10.80 -52.14 15.61
CA ALA A 888 9.72 -51.63 16.46
C ALA A 888 9.97 -51.92 17.95
#